data_AF-A0A3S3R141-F1
#
_entry.id   AF-A0A3S3R141-F1
#
_cell.length_a   1.000
_cell.length_b   1.000
_cell.length_c   1.000
_cell.angle_alpha   90.00
_cell.angle_beta   90.00
_cell.angle_gamma   90.00
#
_symmetry.space_group_name_H-M   'P 1'
#
loop_
_entity.id
_entity.type
_entity.pdbx_description
1 polymer ?
#
loop_
_entity_poly.entity_id
_entity_poly.type
_entity_poly.pdbx_seq_one_letter_code
_entity_poly.pdbx_strand_id
1 'polypeptide(L)'
;MPQLLKLIEEEESIINKQKAKISPAESETEVKTKPVKDFLSAHKKYSKTAERYRKEIVNNAIEKQRLEAKLLGTHLQYVLKGYLHACINGGSVDKAHNTLIWYRHKFKRDYFDKENIIDSSLYNVVLKGWANIGRLSKVQEIFRLMKLSKVSPDMQSFAYYLLCIINQKEFNENLIQQVLNNMREKGLNPEILFLESSLDRKSRHLMMETLRKVDSNLNFEKPQFDNAYETQLLNSFKDSPRTAYVHLNESVNFEENFQLQKTNELEGYVKIESVYGNNVMDENSEYFQSCWKKSENLWKKAFTAAFERNVKALKNKLGAHQGMNIIPYLTSMKTEAFVDIMVNEMYFLGRDINSYSPPLSYLYSHIAKKAMHRYLTHMYSKQVTEMDQICKELLRYYESPELIAKYLPRELVHKVAKENDIYLKDDVCEMAWSLPALEAVGKFLYNIILHEAQIDANILNKNSKSVRLVPAFYTVYVSRNLKTFEELRANIKFTKLYQLANLNVLFFNTNELPMYIPPIPWINHQRGGYLYAKTDFIREPGSGEEGLLGIKLTPKANLNAVYDSLNALSYCPWKINGDVLDIIISVFKNNGNVKLDIPVHQSALDPLPKVEEKMAKSEKMALIKRRHYLKQKRMEMYSLWCDCLYKLSIANHFRHKVFWFPQNLDFRGRVYAVPPHLNHLGSDVSRGILLFAKGKPLGPKGLDWLKIHVINLTGTKKRESLEERLNYANEIMPLILDSADNPLEGKKWWMDSEEPWQTLACCIEIAKASRSPNPEEYISYFPVHQDGSCNGLQHYAALGRDEEGAHSVNLEPDLKPNDVYATVAAIVEKERQEDSAADNQTAKVLNGFISRKVVKQTVMTYVYGVTRYGARLQILKRLKDIDEFPESQSWISSHYLTQKVFNAIQQMFTSTRKIQEWFTSSAGVIAKVLGLPVQWVTPLGFPVVQPYFKGKSQKLNNSEIFQTGSEILWKPNVMKQKNAFPPNFIHSLDSTHMMLTAIHCEQKGIIFAAVHDSYWTHPCTLDAMNVICRKQFVALHSEPILDKLSQLMVEKYEPVLKTMFGESSDKYEKHLTLFKSVPQTGSFKLENVLKSVYFFS
;
A
#
# COMPACT_ATOMS: atom_id res chain seq x y z
N MET A 1 10.68 29.46 24.38
CA MET A 1 12.09 29.86 24.54
C MET A 1 12.24 31.15 25.37
N PRO A 2 11.52 32.26 25.08
CA PRO A 2 11.64 33.50 25.85
C PRO A 2 11.31 33.35 27.35
N GLN A 3 10.28 32.55 27.69
CA GLN A 3 9.91 32.25 29.08
C GLN A 3 10.93 31.38 29.82
N LEU A 4 11.67 30.52 29.11
CA LEU A 4 12.70 29.68 29.73
C LEU A 4 13.99 30.49 29.96
N LEU A 5 14.32 31.39 29.05
CA LEU A 5 15.39 32.38 29.22
C LEU A 5 15.10 33.31 30.41
N LYS A 6 13.84 33.74 30.57
CA LYS A 6 13.41 34.56 31.71
C LYS A 6 13.57 33.85 33.06
N LEU A 7 13.20 32.57 33.14
CA LEU A 7 13.36 31.76 34.36
C LEU A 7 14.85 31.53 34.72
N ILE A 8 15.71 31.43 33.71
CA ILE A 8 17.16 31.24 33.90
C ILE A 8 17.83 32.56 34.28
N GLU A 9 17.42 33.69 33.69
CA GLU A 9 17.86 35.03 34.10
C GLU A 9 17.39 35.35 35.54
N GLU A 10 16.22 34.89 35.95
CA GLU A 10 15.73 34.97 37.32
C GLU A 10 16.58 34.11 38.29
N GLU A 11 16.97 32.89 37.91
CA GLU A 11 17.89 32.07 38.71
C GLU A 11 19.32 32.66 38.80
N GLU A 12 19.88 33.17 37.69
CA GLU A 12 21.19 33.83 37.69
C GLU A 12 21.17 35.15 38.51
N SER A 13 20.05 35.87 38.49
CA SER A 13 19.79 37.04 39.36
C SER A 13 19.74 36.66 40.84
N ILE A 14 19.09 35.54 41.20
CA ILE A 14 19.02 35.02 42.57
C ILE A 14 20.42 34.60 43.07
N ILE A 15 21.21 33.94 42.23
CA ILE A 15 22.58 33.50 42.56
C ILE A 15 23.53 34.68 42.71
N ASN A 16 23.42 35.70 41.84
CA ASN A 16 24.23 36.91 41.95
C ASN A 16 23.85 37.76 43.18
N LYS A 17 22.56 37.79 43.56
CA LYS A 17 22.11 38.39 44.84
C LYS A 17 22.62 37.63 46.06
N GLN A 18 22.82 36.31 45.98
CA GLN A 18 23.44 35.53 47.05
C GLN A 18 24.95 35.76 47.15
N LYS A 19 25.66 35.98 46.03
CA LYS A 19 27.09 36.36 46.03
C LYS A 19 27.35 37.76 46.61
N ALA A 20 26.41 38.69 46.46
CA ALA A 20 26.53 40.06 46.97
C ALA A 20 26.29 40.20 48.49
N LYS A 21 25.82 39.14 49.17
CA LYS A 21 25.56 39.14 50.63
C LYS A 21 26.75 38.70 51.48
N ILE A 22 27.91 38.47 50.88
CA ILE A 22 29.13 38.10 51.61
C ILE A 22 30.18 39.18 51.36
N SER A 23 30.25 40.15 52.29
CA SER A 23 31.41 41.02 52.48
C SER A 23 31.78 41.04 53.98
N PRO A 24 33.04 41.38 54.32
CA PRO A 24 33.77 40.74 55.40
C PRO A 24 33.76 41.58 56.69
N ALA A 25 33.66 40.91 57.84
CA ALA A 25 33.99 41.48 59.15
C ALA A 25 34.87 40.49 59.92
N GLU A 26 35.86 41.05 60.59
CA GLU A 26 37.07 40.45 61.14
C GLU A 26 36.81 39.51 62.32
N SER A 27 37.56 38.41 62.40
CA SER A 27 38.25 37.95 63.62
C SER A 27 39.03 36.67 63.33
N GLU A 28 40.24 36.65 63.89
CA GLU A 28 41.26 35.62 63.74
C GLU A 28 40.77 34.25 64.19
N THR A 29 41.01 33.23 63.36
CA THR A 29 41.43 31.88 63.79
C THR A 29 41.81 31.07 62.55
N GLU A 30 43.04 30.57 62.53
CA GLU A 30 43.56 29.69 61.50
C GLU A 30 42.73 28.41 61.36
N VAL A 31 42.00 28.27 60.25
CA VAL A 31 41.47 26.98 59.82
C VAL A 31 41.83 26.73 58.35
N LYS A 32 42.55 25.62 58.16
CA LYS A 32 43.12 25.07 56.93
C LYS A 32 42.30 25.33 55.66
N THR A 33 42.89 26.11 54.77
CA THR A 33 42.48 26.34 53.37
C THR A 33 42.66 25.09 52.51
N LYS A 34 41.74 24.12 52.63
CA LYS A 34 41.54 23.05 51.64
C LYS A 34 40.15 23.04 50.95
N PRO A 35 39.02 23.40 51.59
CA PRO A 35 37.72 23.17 50.96
C PRO A 35 37.34 24.20 49.88
N VAL A 36 37.91 25.41 49.89
CA VAL A 36 37.49 26.50 48.95
C VAL A 36 38.11 26.36 47.55
N LYS A 37 39.36 25.87 47.44
CA LYS A 37 40.00 25.60 46.13
C LYS A 37 39.37 24.40 45.42
N ASP A 38 39.01 23.35 46.16
CA ASP A 38 38.31 22.19 45.61
C ASP A 38 36.88 22.55 45.18
N PHE A 39 36.17 23.39 45.94
CA PHE A 39 34.84 23.88 45.56
C PHE A 39 34.87 24.78 44.31
N LEU A 40 35.84 25.69 44.20
CA LEU A 40 36.01 26.53 43.00
C LEU A 40 36.46 25.74 41.77
N SER A 41 37.28 24.69 41.94
CA SER A 41 37.67 23.80 40.82
C SER A 41 36.51 22.92 40.37
N ALA A 42 35.72 22.39 41.32
CA ALA A 42 34.50 21.64 41.06
C ALA A 42 33.46 22.52 40.37
N HIS A 43 33.30 23.78 40.78
CA HIS A 43 32.35 24.73 40.18
C HIS A 43 32.80 25.21 38.79
N LYS A 44 34.10 25.40 38.54
CA LYS A 44 34.64 25.62 37.18
C LYS A 44 34.47 24.39 36.28
N LYS A 45 34.66 23.17 36.81
CA LYS A 45 34.34 21.93 36.08
C LYS A 45 32.84 21.86 35.78
N TYR A 46 31.97 22.11 36.76
CA TYR A 46 30.51 22.09 36.61
C TYR A 46 30.01 23.15 35.61
N SER A 47 30.57 24.36 35.66
CA SER A 47 30.28 25.46 34.73
C SER A 47 30.71 25.12 33.30
N LYS A 48 31.93 24.60 33.09
CA LYS A 48 32.39 24.13 31.78
C LYS A 48 31.55 22.96 31.24
N THR A 49 31.16 22.03 32.11
CA THR A 49 30.28 20.90 31.75
C THR A 49 28.88 21.37 31.41
N ALA A 50 28.32 22.33 32.16
CA ALA A 50 27.02 22.94 31.88
C ALA A 50 27.03 23.79 30.60
N GLU A 51 28.13 24.47 30.30
CA GLU A 51 28.33 25.25 29.07
C GLU A 51 28.49 24.34 27.84
N ARG A 52 29.20 23.22 27.99
CA ARG A 52 29.27 22.15 26.99
C ARG A 52 27.90 21.50 26.77
N TYR A 53 27.16 21.22 27.84
CA TYR A 53 25.80 20.69 27.77
C TYR A 53 24.81 21.69 27.14
N ARG A 54 24.95 22.99 27.43
CA ARG A 54 24.21 24.08 26.75
C ARG A 54 24.54 24.10 25.26
N LYS A 55 25.83 24.04 24.87
CA LYS A 55 26.25 23.98 23.46
C LYS A 55 25.75 22.72 22.75
N GLU A 56 25.79 21.56 23.40
CA GLU A 56 25.25 20.30 22.88
C GLU A 56 23.72 20.36 22.73
N ILE A 57 22.98 20.89 23.70
CA ILE A 57 21.52 21.08 23.58
C ILE A 57 21.18 22.04 22.42
N VAL A 58 21.93 23.12 22.27
CA VAL A 58 21.75 24.10 21.18
C VAL A 58 22.09 23.48 19.82
N ASN A 59 23.21 22.76 19.70
CA ASN A 59 23.59 22.06 18.47
C ASN A 59 22.57 20.97 18.10
N ASN A 60 22.08 20.21 19.08
CA ASN A 60 21.04 19.19 18.89
C ASN A 60 19.71 19.80 18.46
N ALA A 61 19.36 20.98 18.98
CA ALA A 61 18.19 21.72 18.52
C ALA A 61 18.37 22.22 17.08
N ILE A 62 19.57 22.69 16.71
CA ILE A 62 19.89 23.18 15.37
C ILE A 62 19.88 22.05 14.34
N GLU A 63 20.50 20.90 14.59
CA GLU A 63 20.49 19.77 13.65
C GLU A 63 19.09 19.21 13.45
N LYS A 64 18.33 19.08 14.53
CA LYS A 64 16.92 18.71 14.47
C LYS A 64 16.11 19.69 13.63
N GLN A 65 16.31 20.99 13.84
CA GLN A 65 15.65 22.04 13.08
C GLN A 65 16.05 22.02 11.60
N ARG A 66 17.30 21.67 11.27
CA ARG A 66 17.76 21.47 9.88
C ARG A 66 17.08 20.29 9.21
N LEU A 67 16.93 19.16 9.91
CA LEU A 67 16.25 18.01 9.33
C LEU A 67 14.74 18.28 9.15
N GLU A 68 14.11 18.93 10.13
CA GLU A 68 12.72 19.39 10.03
C GLU A 68 12.53 20.35 8.84
N ALA A 69 13.49 21.25 8.61
CA ALA A 69 13.54 22.13 7.45
C ALA A 69 13.63 21.37 6.12
N LYS A 70 14.51 20.37 6.04
CA LYS A 70 14.72 19.55 4.84
C LYS A 70 13.47 18.76 4.46
N LEU A 71 12.78 18.19 5.44
CA LEU A 71 11.52 17.48 5.24
C LEU A 71 10.43 18.42 4.71
N LEU A 72 10.33 19.62 5.28
CA LEU A 72 9.38 20.65 4.84
C LEU A 72 9.68 21.12 3.40
N GLY A 73 10.96 21.39 3.11
CA GLY A 73 11.42 21.77 1.78
C GLY A 73 11.07 20.72 0.72
N THR A 74 11.32 19.45 1.02
CA THR A 74 11.02 18.32 0.11
C THR A 74 9.51 18.17 -0.15
N HIS A 75 8.67 18.34 0.88
CA HIS A 75 7.22 18.30 0.72
C HIS A 75 6.74 19.45 -0.18
N LEU A 76 7.20 20.66 0.10
CA LEU A 76 6.81 21.84 -0.67
C LEU A 76 7.28 21.77 -2.13
N GLN A 77 8.49 21.28 -2.39
CA GLN A 77 8.98 21.01 -3.74
C GLN A 77 8.00 20.12 -4.51
N TYR A 78 7.52 19.03 -3.89
CA TYR A 78 6.54 18.15 -4.51
C TYR A 78 5.21 18.86 -4.83
N VAL A 79 4.66 19.62 -3.88
CA VAL A 79 3.41 20.36 -4.11
C VAL A 79 3.56 21.38 -5.24
N LEU A 80 4.67 22.13 -5.23
CA LEU A 80 4.96 23.12 -6.25
C LEU A 80 5.18 22.45 -7.61
N LYS A 81 5.89 21.34 -7.67
CA LYS A 81 6.16 20.58 -8.90
C LYS A 81 4.86 20.12 -9.56
N GLY A 82 3.95 19.50 -8.79
CA GLY A 82 2.62 19.11 -9.30
C GLY A 82 1.81 20.29 -9.84
N TYR A 83 1.85 21.45 -9.16
CA TYR A 83 1.20 22.67 -9.63
C TYR A 83 1.81 23.22 -10.93
N LEU A 84 3.15 23.25 -11.04
CA LEU A 84 3.85 23.73 -12.23
C LEU A 84 3.55 22.84 -13.44
N HIS A 85 3.51 21.51 -13.25
CA HIS A 85 3.08 20.59 -14.30
C HIS A 85 1.64 20.84 -14.74
N ALA A 86 0.71 21.03 -13.79
CA ALA A 86 -0.68 21.35 -14.12
C ALA A 86 -0.79 22.67 -14.91
N CYS A 87 0.01 23.69 -14.58
CA CYS A 87 0.06 24.95 -15.33
C CYS A 87 0.49 24.73 -16.79
N ILE A 88 1.59 24.00 -16.99
CA ILE A 88 2.18 23.81 -18.31
C ILE A 88 1.28 22.93 -19.19
N ASN A 89 0.76 21.84 -18.63
CA ASN A 89 -0.13 20.94 -19.35
C ASN A 89 -1.48 21.60 -19.65
N GLY A 90 -1.92 22.54 -18.81
CA GLY A 90 -3.08 23.42 -19.07
C GLY A 90 -2.77 24.64 -19.95
N GLY A 91 -1.57 24.74 -20.56
CA GLY A 91 -1.20 25.79 -21.50
C GLY A 91 -0.85 27.16 -20.88
N SER A 92 -0.75 27.25 -19.56
CA SER A 92 -0.50 28.51 -18.82
C SER A 92 0.97 28.63 -18.37
N VAL A 93 1.90 28.64 -19.32
CA VAL A 93 3.36 28.66 -19.02
C VAL A 93 3.80 29.94 -18.31
N ASP A 94 3.23 31.10 -18.67
CA ASP A 94 3.47 32.37 -17.97
C ASP A 94 3.12 32.29 -16.48
N LYS A 95 2.03 31.57 -16.15
CA LYS A 95 1.62 31.39 -14.76
C LYS A 95 2.63 30.55 -13.99
N ALA A 96 3.09 29.45 -14.58
CA ALA A 96 4.12 28.59 -13.99
C ALA A 96 5.41 29.41 -13.71
N HIS A 97 5.85 30.20 -14.68
CA HIS A 97 7.03 31.04 -14.57
C HIS A 97 6.90 32.07 -13.43
N ASN A 98 5.78 32.80 -13.37
CA ASN A 98 5.54 33.81 -12.34
C ASN A 98 5.44 33.19 -10.94
N THR A 99 4.79 32.03 -10.82
CA THR A 99 4.70 31.31 -9.53
C THR A 99 6.07 30.83 -9.05
N LEU A 100 6.92 30.33 -9.94
CA LEU A 100 8.29 29.94 -9.60
C LEU A 100 9.10 31.14 -9.07
N ILE A 101 9.03 32.29 -9.75
CA ILE A 101 9.68 33.53 -9.30
C ILE A 101 9.15 33.96 -7.92
N TRP A 102 7.83 33.91 -7.71
CA TRP A 102 7.23 34.31 -6.44
C TRP A 102 7.74 33.47 -5.26
N TYR A 103 7.73 32.13 -5.40
CA TYR A 103 8.25 31.25 -4.34
C TYR A 103 9.76 31.40 -4.16
N ARG A 104 10.50 31.69 -5.23
CA ARG A 104 11.94 32.00 -5.13
C ARG A 104 12.19 33.21 -4.25
N HIS A 105 11.42 34.28 -4.42
CA HIS A 105 11.54 35.48 -3.59
C HIS A 105 11.08 35.24 -2.15
N LYS A 106 10.01 34.46 -1.95
CA LYS A 106 9.49 34.12 -0.63
C LYS A 106 10.55 33.40 0.21
N PHE A 107 11.16 32.34 -0.31
CA PHE A 107 12.12 31.53 0.46
C PHE A 107 13.54 32.08 0.51
N LYS A 108 13.85 33.11 -0.27
CA LYS A 108 15.12 33.83 -0.14
C LYS A 108 15.17 34.74 1.10
N ARG A 109 14.02 35.01 1.75
CA ARG A 109 13.89 35.93 2.91
C ARG A 109 13.78 35.23 4.27
N ASP A 110 13.43 33.94 4.30
CA ASP A 110 13.21 33.18 5.54
C ASP A 110 14.41 32.27 5.83
N TYR A 111 14.87 32.26 7.09
CA TYR A 111 15.87 31.46 7.87
C TYR A 111 16.62 30.21 7.31
N PHE A 112 16.42 29.79 6.05
CA PHE A 112 16.94 28.57 5.43
C PHE A 112 18.17 28.80 4.54
N ASP A 113 19.10 29.65 4.97
CA ASP A 113 20.27 30.13 4.20
C ASP A 113 21.27 29.04 3.72
N LYS A 114 20.99 27.74 3.93
CA LYS A 114 21.90 26.64 3.55
C LYS A 114 21.31 25.55 2.64
N GLU A 115 19.99 25.45 2.48
CA GLU A 115 19.38 24.48 1.55
C GLU A 115 18.39 25.17 0.61
N ASN A 116 18.72 25.22 -0.69
CA ASN A 116 17.84 25.79 -1.71
C ASN A 116 16.58 24.93 -1.86
N ILE A 117 15.45 25.39 -1.33
CA ILE A 117 14.13 24.76 -1.53
C ILE A 117 13.77 24.69 -3.01
N ILE A 118 14.25 25.61 -3.85
CA ILE A 118 14.04 25.56 -5.30
C ILE A 118 15.28 24.95 -5.94
N ASP A 119 15.15 23.71 -6.41
CA ASP A 119 16.20 22.93 -7.05
C ASP A 119 16.11 23.01 -8.59
N SER A 120 17.05 22.36 -9.28
CA SER A 120 17.05 22.31 -10.75
C SER A 120 15.76 21.68 -11.30
N SER A 121 15.19 20.70 -10.60
CA SER A 121 13.99 19.99 -11.04
C SER A 121 12.79 20.92 -11.23
N LEU A 122 12.57 21.89 -10.32
CA LEU A 122 11.49 22.88 -10.44
C LEU A 122 11.71 23.87 -11.60
N TYR A 123 12.96 24.29 -11.82
CA TYR A 123 13.31 25.12 -12.98
C TYR A 123 13.09 24.36 -14.29
N ASN A 124 13.45 23.07 -14.32
CA ASN A 124 13.30 22.20 -15.49
C ASN A 124 11.84 22.05 -15.92
N VAL A 125 10.89 22.03 -14.98
CA VAL A 125 9.46 22.02 -15.32
C VAL A 125 9.11 23.27 -16.13
N VAL A 126 9.46 24.47 -15.65
CA VAL A 126 9.15 25.73 -16.38
C VAL A 126 9.94 25.84 -17.69
N LEU A 127 11.19 25.37 -17.72
CA LEU A 127 11.99 25.29 -18.94
C LEU A 127 11.31 24.43 -20.01
N LYS A 128 10.76 23.27 -19.65
CA LYS A 128 9.97 22.42 -20.56
C LYS A 128 8.86 23.19 -21.25
N GLY A 129 8.10 23.98 -20.47
CA GLY A 129 7.00 24.78 -21.01
C GLY A 129 7.45 25.80 -22.05
N TRP A 130 8.54 26.53 -21.78
CA TRP A 130 9.07 27.52 -22.73
C TRP A 130 9.80 26.90 -23.92
N ALA A 131 10.46 25.75 -23.71
CA ALA A 131 11.13 24.99 -24.74
C ALA A 131 10.15 24.47 -25.79
N ASN A 132 8.99 23.95 -25.36
CA ASN A 132 7.94 23.49 -26.26
C ASN A 132 7.29 24.63 -27.06
N ILE A 133 7.32 25.87 -26.55
CA ILE A 133 6.81 27.06 -27.27
C ILE A 133 7.90 27.67 -28.18
N GLY A 134 9.19 27.44 -27.91
CA GLY A 134 10.30 28.04 -28.65
C GLY A 134 10.64 29.48 -28.22
N ARG A 135 10.36 29.89 -26.97
CA ARG A 135 10.71 31.24 -26.47
C ARG A 135 12.08 31.29 -25.79
N LEU A 136 13.13 31.54 -26.59
CA LEU A 136 14.51 31.60 -26.11
C LEU A 136 14.78 32.65 -25.03
N SER A 137 14.20 33.84 -25.13
CA SER A 137 14.41 34.93 -24.16
C SER A 137 14.01 34.52 -22.73
N LYS A 138 12.93 33.75 -22.60
CA LYS A 138 12.44 33.23 -21.31
C LYS A 138 13.28 32.07 -20.79
N VAL A 139 13.80 31.21 -21.66
CA VAL A 139 14.76 30.17 -21.27
C VAL A 139 16.05 30.79 -20.73
N GLN A 140 16.59 31.79 -21.41
CA GLN A 140 17.78 32.53 -20.95
C GLN A 140 17.54 33.25 -19.61
N GLU A 141 16.36 33.83 -19.42
CA GLU A 141 15.95 34.42 -18.14
C GLU A 141 16.00 33.38 -17.01
N ILE A 142 15.47 32.18 -17.22
CA ILE A 142 15.51 31.10 -16.22
C ILE A 142 16.95 30.67 -15.91
N PHE A 143 17.82 30.52 -16.90
CA PHE A 143 19.24 30.20 -16.66
C PHE A 143 19.94 31.30 -15.84
N ARG A 144 19.62 32.59 -16.07
CA ARG A 144 20.10 33.68 -15.21
C ARG A 144 19.57 33.56 -13.79
N LEU A 145 18.28 33.20 -13.62
CA LEU A 145 17.68 32.99 -12.30
C LEU A 145 18.34 31.83 -11.55
N MET A 146 18.66 30.72 -12.23
CA MET A 146 19.38 29.58 -11.64
C MET A 146 20.77 30.01 -11.14
N LYS A 147 21.52 30.77 -11.96
CA LYS A 147 22.82 31.35 -11.55
C LYS A 147 22.69 32.25 -10.32
N LEU A 148 21.69 33.13 -10.29
CA LEU A 148 21.41 34.01 -9.15
C LEU A 148 20.96 33.27 -7.89
N SER A 149 20.37 32.08 -8.04
CA SER A 149 19.98 31.20 -6.93
C SER A 149 21.09 30.24 -6.50
N LYS A 150 22.28 30.28 -7.15
CA LYS A 150 23.35 29.27 -6.95
C LYS A 150 22.86 27.83 -7.20
N VAL A 151 21.97 27.65 -8.18
CA VAL A 151 21.51 26.33 -8.62
C VAL A 151 22.18 25.99 -9.95
N SER A 152 22.87 24.86 -10.00
CA SER A 152 23.55 24.38 -11.20
C SER A 152 22.51 23.81 -12.19
N PRO A 153 22.51 24.24 -13.46
CA PRO A 153 21.77 23.56 -14.52
C PRO A 153 22.27 22.13 -14.69
N ASP A 154 21.35 21.18 -14.83
CA ASP A 154 21.63 19.77 -15.06
C ASP A 154 21.42 19.41 -16.54
N MET A 155 21.61 18.12 -16.89
CA MET A 155 21.43 17.64 -18.26
C MET A 155 20.06 17.98 -18.83
N GLN A 156 19.01 17.88 -17.99
CA GLN A 156 17.65 18.21 -18.38
C GLN A 156 17.47 19.70 -18.68
N SER A 157 18.08 20.58 -17.89
CA SER A 157 18.06 22.02 -18.13
C SER A 157 18.60 22.35 -19.53
N PHE A 158 19.73 21.74 -19.90
CA PHE A 158 20.36 21.93 -21.20
C PHE A 158 19.58 21.27 -22.34
N ALA A 159 19.00 20.08 -22.12
CA ALA A 159 18.11 19.45 -23.09
C ALA A 159 16.94 20.37 -23.48
N TYR A 160 16.30 21.01 -22.49
CA TYR A 160 15.23 21.97 -22.77
C TYR A 160 15.74 23.27 -23.41
N TYR A 161 16.97 23.71 -23.11
CA TYR A 161 17.57 24.83 -23.82
C TYR A 161 17.72 24.48 -25.31
N LEU A 162 18.36 23.36 -25.63
CA LEU A 162 18.56 22.90 -27.01
C LEU A 162 17.22 22.72 -27.73
N LEU A 163 16.23 22.09 -27.07
CA LEU A 163 14.88 21.94 -27.61
C LEU A 163 14.23 23.28 -27.95
N CYS A 164 14.44 24.29 -27.10
CA CYS A 164 13.91 25.62 -27.33
C CYS A 164 14.47 26.24 -28.62
N ILE A 165 15.78 26.12 -28.85
CA ILE A 165 16.46 26.62 -30.06
C ILE A 165 15.92 25.91 -31.30
N ILE A 166 15.79 24.58 -31.22
CA ILE A 166 15.31 23.74 -32.33
C ILE A 166 13.86 24.08 -32.70
N ASN A 167 13.03 24.42 -31.71
CA ASN A 167 11.64 24.81 -31.93
C ASN A 167 11.45 26.28 -32.35
N GLN A 168 12.53 27.07 -32.46
CA GLN A 168 12.40 28.44 -32.98
C GLN A 168 12.13 28.43 -34.49
N LYS A 169 11.53 29.52 -34.98
CA LYS A 169 11.32 29.71 -36.43
C LYS A 169 12.63 29.97 -37.18
N GLU A 170 13.60 30.59 -36.51
CA GLU A 170 14.92 30.90 -37.05
C GLU A 170 15.95 29.93 -36.46
N PHE A 171 16.50 29.08 -37.31
CA PHE A 171 17.50 28.10 -36.91
C PHE A 171 18.89 28.76 -36.78
N ASN A 172 19.55 28.57 -35.64
CA ASN A 172 20.87 29.16 -35.37
C ASN A 172 21.86 28.11 -34.85
N GLU A 173 22.71 27.61 -35.74
CA GLU A 173 23.73 26.59 -35.47
C GLU A 173 24.78 27.08 -34.45
N ASN A 174 25.19 28.35 -34.55
CA ASN A 174 26.20 28.93 -33.66
C ASN A 174 25.73 28.91 -32.20
N LEU A 175 24.44 29.14 -31.96
CA LEU A 175 23.88 29.11 -30.60
C LEU A 175 23.86 27.68 -30.03
N ILE A 176 23.62 26.67 -30.87
CA ILE A 176 23.70 25.26 -30.46
C ILE A 176 25.13 24.92 -30.04
N GLN A 177 26.13 25.30 -30.84
CA GLN A 177 27.55 25.08 -30.52
C GLN A 177 27.94 25.72 -29.18
N GLN A 178 27.48 26.95 -28.94
CA GLN A 178 27.72 27.66 -27.67
C GLN A 178 27.10 26.92 -26.47
N VAL A 179 25.89 26.38 -26.62
CA VAL A 179 25.24 25.62 -25.55
C VAL A 179 25.98 24.31 -25.29
N LEU A 180 26.40 23.59 -26.33
CA LEU A 180 27.19 22.36 -26.19
C LEU A 180 28.55 22.61 -25.52
N ASN A 181 29.24 23.71 -25.86
CA ASN A 181 30.48 24.09 -25.21
C ASN A 181 30.26 24.44 -23.72
N ASN A 182 29.18 25.16 -23.41
CA ASN A 182 28.81 25.48 -22.02
C ASN A 182 28.51 24.21 -21.20
N MET A 183 27.87 23.20 -21.81
CA MET A 183 27.68 21.90 -21.17
C MET A 183 29.03 21.25 -20.81
N ARG A 184 29.97 21.20 -21.76
CA ARG A 184 31.31 20.63 -21.54
C ARG A 184 32.09 21.39 -20.47
N GLU A 185 32.03 22.72 -20.47
CA GLU A 185 32.66 23.58 -19.44
C GLU A 185 32.13 23.30 -18.02
N LYS A 186 30.87 22.87 -17.90
CA LYS A 186 30.27 22.48 -16.62
C LYS A 186 30.48 21.01 -16.25
N GLY A 187 31.28 20.27 -17.02
CA GLY A 187 31.56 18.87 -16.79
C GLY A 187 30.40 17.93 -17.17
N LEU A 188 29.44 18.39 -17.98
CA LEU A 188 28.38 17.55 -18.51
C LEU A 188 28.80 16.99 -19.88
N ASN A 189 28.68 15.67 -20.07
CA ASN A 189 28.96 15.04 -21.35
C ASN A 189 27.74 15.14 -22.29
N PRO A 190 27.81 15.83 -23.44
CA PRO A 190 26.71 15.89 -24.40
C PRO A 190 26.30 14.53 -24.98
N GLU A 191 27.18 13.53 -24.98
CA GLU A 191 26.90 12.20 -25.55
C GLU A 191 25.85 11.42 -24.76
N ILE A 192 25.74 11.66 -23.44
CA ILE A 192 24.73 11.03 -22.57
C ILE A 192 23.44 11.87 -22.45
N LEU A 193 23.29 12.94 -23.25
CA LEU A 193 22.17 13.89 -23.17
C LEU A 193 20.81 13.18 -23.13
N PHE A 194 20.60 12.22 -24.03
CA PHE A 194 19.32 11.51 -24.13
C PHE A 194 19.11 10.45 -23.05
N LEU A 195 20.19 9.92 -22.44
CA LEU A 195 20.09 8.97 -21.34
C LEU A 195 19.61 9.64 -20.05
N GLU A 196 20.13 10.84 -19.77
CA GLU A 196 19.80 11.54 -18.53
C GLU A 196 18.60 12.49 -18.65
N SER A 197 18.16 12.83 -19.87
CA SER A 197 17.01 13.71 -20.08
C SER A 197 15.71 12.98 -20.45
N SER A 198 14.60 13.49 -19.92
CA SER A 198 13.23 13.12 -20.29
C SER A 198 12.74 14.00 -21.43
N LEU A 199 12.62 13.41 -22.62
CA LEU A 199 12.09 14.04 -23.83
C LEU A 199 11.05 13.10 -24.44
N ASP A 200 9.98 13.66 -25.00
CA ASP A 200 9.06 12.87 -25.81
C ASP A 200 9.76 12.38 -27.10
N ARG A 201 9.28 11.27 -27.66
CA ARG A 201 9.89 10.62 -28.83
C ARG A 201 10.10 11.58 -30.01
N LYS A 202 9.15 12.47 -30.28
CA LYS A 202 9.22 13.40 -31.42
C LYS A 202 10.30 14.44 -31.19
N SER A 203 10.29 15.08 -30.02
CA SER A 203 11.32 16.05 -29.62
C SER A 203 12.71 15.42 -29.58
N ARG A 204 12.82 14.18 -29.09
CA ARG A 204 14.09 13.44 -29.03
C ARG A 204 14.64 13.15 -30.42
N HIS A 205 13.81 12.63 -31.33
CA HIS A 205 14.22 12.34 -32.70
C HIS A 205 14.63 13.60 -33.47
N LEU A 206 13.82 14.65 -33.37
CA LEU A 206 14.12 15.94 -34.00
C LEU A 206 15.44 16.52 -33.47
N MET A 207 15.66 16.44 -32.15
CA MET A 207 16.90 16.91 -31.53
C MET A 207 18.11 16.08 -31.93
N MET A 208 18.01 14.74 -31.93
CA MET A 208 19.10 13.86 -32.39
C MET A 208 19.52 14.17 -33.83
N GLU A 209 18.55 14.31 -34.73
CA GLU A 209 18.83 14.60 -36.14
C GLU A 209 19.50 15.97 -36.30
N THR A 210 19.00 16.98 -35.57
CA THR A 210 19.51 18.35 -35.67
C THR A 210 20.91 18.48 -35.08
N LEU A 211 21.17 17.88 -33.92
CA LEU A 211 22.49 17.95 -33.28
C LEU A 211 23.57 17.23 -34.10
N ARG A 212 23.24 16.11 -34.76
CA ARG A 212 24.18 15.42 -35.67
C ARG A 212 24.52 16.23 -36.92
N LYS A 213 23.62 17.11 -37.38
CA LYS A 213 23.91 18.03 -38.49
C LYS A 213 24.90 19.13 -38.07
N VAL A 214 24.79 19.61 -36.84
CA VAL A 214 25.61 20.72 -36.30
C VAL A 214 26.99 20.23 -35.84
N ASP A 215 27.07 19.06 -35.20
CA ASP A 215 28.34 18.44 -34.78
C ASP A 215 28.36 16.97 -35.23
N SER A 216 29.06 16.70 -36.34
CA SER A 216 29.15 15.37 -36.93
C SER A 216 29.95 14.38 -36.07
N ASN A 217 30.73 14.86 -35.10
CA ASN A 217 31.53 14.03 -34.21
C ASN A 217 30.77 13.59 -32.96
N LEU A 218 29.53 14.08 -32.76
CA LEU A 218 28.76 13.86 -31.55
C LEU A 218 28.01 12.52 -31.61
N ASN A 219 28.59 11.50 -30.98
CA ASN A 219 28.02 10.16 -30.92
C ASN A 219 27.24 9.95 -29.62
N PHE A 220 25.91 10.04 -29.70
CA PHE A 220 25.05 9.79 -28.56
C PHE A 220 25.14 8.34 -28.07
N GLU A 221 25.31 8.18 -26.76
CA GLU A 221 25.31 6.88 -26.12
C GLU A 221 23.93 6.23 -26.22
N LYS A 222 23.92 4.93 -26.54
CA LYS A 222 22.69 4.14 -26.57
C LYS A 222 22.26 3.77 -25.15
N PRO A 223 20.95 3.50 -24.92
CA PRO A 223 20.44 2.97 -23.65
C PRO A 223 21.26 1.77 -23.18
N GLN A 224 21.95 1.93 -22.05
CA GLN A 224 22.62 0.85 -21.34
C GLN A 224 21.81 0.52 -20.09
N PHE A 225 21.56 -0.76 -19.88
CA PHE A 225 20.82 -1.26 -18.74
C PHE A 225 21.71 -2.19 -17.92
N ASP A 226 21.91 -1.85 -16.66
CA ASP A 226 22.54 -2.77 -15.72
C ASP A 226 21.51 -3.83 -15.29
N ASN A 227 21.76 -5.07 -15.68
CA ASN A 227 20.94 -6.22 -15.29
C ASN A 227 21.53 -6.96 -14.08
N ALA A 228 22.63 -6.48 -13.48
CA ALA A 228 23.24 -7.10 -12.31
C ALA A 228 22.30 -7.08 -11.09
N TYR A 229 22.49 -8.08 -10.22
CA TYR A 229 21.90 -8.13 -8.89
C TYR A 229 22.97 -7.75 -7.88
N GLU A 230 22.65 -6.85 -6.96
CA GLU A 230 23.57 -6.48 -5.86
C GLU A 230 23.59 -7.55 -4.74
N THR A 231 22.56 -8.40 -4.67
CA THR A 231 22.42 -9.41 -3.62
C THR A 231 23.13 -10.71 -3.96
N GLN A 232 23.83 -11.27 -2.97
CA GLN A 232 24.53 -12.55 -3.09
C GLN A 232 23.57 -13.74 -3.24
N LEU A 233 22.33 -13.60 -2.77
CA LEU A 233 21.30 -14.64 -2.78
C LEU A 233 20.88 -15.07 -4.20
N LEU A 234 21.16 -14.23 -5.22
CA LEU A 234 20.83 -14.51 -6.62
C LEU A 234 22.06 -14.67 -7.51
N ASN A 235 23.26 -14.85 -6.94
CA ASN A 235 24.47 -15.05 -7.75
C ASN A 235 24.37 -16.32 -8.61
N SER A 236 23.98 -17.45 -8.02
CA SER A 236 23.83 -18.73 -8.73
C SER A 236 22.58 -18.82 -9.61
N PHE A 237 21.63 -17.88 -9.43
CA PHE A 237 20.38 -17.85 -10.21
C PHE A 237 20.65 -17.61 -11.69
N LYS A 238 21.60 -16.71 -12.02
CA LYS A 238 21.92 -16.36 -13.41
C LYS A 238 22.61 -17.49 -14.18
N ASP A 239 23.43 -18.27 -13.49
CA ASP A 239 24.14 -19.40 -14.10
C ASP A 239 23.24 -20.62 -14.31
N SER A 240 22.09 -20.64 -13.62
CA SER A 240 21.15 -21.76 -13.68
C SER A 240 20.28 -21.69 -14.94
N PRO A 241 20.15 -22.79 -15.72
CA PRO A 241 19.34 -22.79 -16.93
C PRO A 241 17.86 -22.58 -16.58
N ARG A 242 17.20 -21.69 -17.33
CA ARG A 242 15.75 -21.46 -17.27
C ARG A 242 15.04 -22.51 -18.12
N THR A 243 13.91 -22.99 -17.61
CA THR A 243 13.10 -24.01 -18.28
C THR A 243 12.28 -23.37 -19.40
N ALA A 244 12.28 -23.94 -20.60
CA ALA A 244 11.35 -23.55 -21.65
C ALA A 244 9.95 -24.04 -21.29
N TYR A 245 8.96 -23.16 -21.27
CA TYR A 245 7.56 -23.52 -21.04
C TYR A 245 6.60 -22.57 -21.77
N VAL A 246 5.38 -23.02 -22.01
CA VAL A 246 4.29 -22.20 -22.58
C VAL A 246 3.46 -21.57 -21.47
N HIS A 247 3.01 -20.32 -21.59
CA HIS A 247 2.24 -19.67 -20.51
C HIS A 247 0.78 -20.14 -20.40
N LEU A 248 0.16 -20.59 -21.49
CA LEU A 248 -1.24 -21.00 -21.54
C LEU A 248 -1.40 -22.27 -22.39
N ASN A 249 -2.42 -23.09 -22.10
CA ASN A 249 -2.69 -24.31 -22.88
C ASN A 249 -3.43 -24.02 -24.19
N GLU A 250 -4.24 -22.96 -24.21
CA GLU A 250 -5.09 -22.55 -25.33
C GLU A 250 -4.59 -21.24 -25.96
N SER A 251 -4.89 -21.03 -27.24
CA SER A 251 -4.59 -19.77 -27.94
C SER A 251 -5.52 -18.66 -27.42
N VAL A 252 -4.99 -17.78 -26.58
CA VAL A 252 -5.66 -16.53 -26.22
C VAL A 252 -5.41 -15.51 -27.32
N ASN A 253 -6.47 -14.81 -27.76
CA ASN A 253 -6.34 -13.71 -28.70
C ASN A 253 -5.73 -12.49 -27.99
N PHE A 254 -4.40 -12.47 -27.88
CA PHE A 254 -3.69 -11.39 -27.20
C PHE A 254 -3.85 -10.05 -27.89
N GLU A 255 -4.03 -9.99 -29.21
CA GLU A 255 -4.24 -8.73 -29.94
C GLU A 255 -5.59 -8.11 -29.57
N GLU A 256 -6.67 -8.89 -29.57
CA GLU A 256 -8.00 -8.40 -29.16
C GLU A 256 -8.00 -7.96 -27.70
N ASN A 257 -7.42 -8.76 -26.80
CA ASN A 257 -7.30 -8.42 -25.39
C ASN A 257 -6.44 -7.17 -25.16
N PHE A 258 -5.38 -6.97 -25.94
CA PHE A 258 -4.55 -5.78 -25.89
C PHE A 258 -5.34 -4.53 -26.29
N GLN A 259 -6.11 -4.58 -27.39
CA GLN A 259 -6.95 -3.46 -27.81
C GLN A 259 -8.07 -3.16 -26.80
N LEU A 260 -8.66 -4.19 -26.19
CA LEU A 260 -9.66 -4.04 -25.14
C LEU A 260 -9.05 -3.39 -23.88
N GLN A 261 -7.91 -3.88 -23.41
CA GLN A 261 -7.20 -3.31 -22.26
C GLN A 261 -6.84 -1.84 -22.52
N LYS A 262 -6.28 -1.54 -23.69
CA LYS A 262 -5.90 -0.19 -24.11
C LYS A 262 -7.09 0.76 -24.15
N THR A 263 -8.20 0.35 -24.78
CA THR A 263 -9.42 1.17 -24.86
C THR A 263 -9.95 1.49 -23.47
N ASN A 264 -10.10 0.47 -22.62
CA ASN A 264 -10.58 0.65 -21.25
C ASN A 264 -9.68 1.61 -20.47
N GLU A 265 -8.36 1.40 -20.50
CA GLU A 265 -7.42 2.25 -19.78
C GLU A 265 -7.46 3.71 -20.25
N LEU A 266 -7.55 3.97 -21.56
CA LEU A 266 -7.64 5.32 -22.11
C LEU A 266 -8.97 6.03 -21.76
N GLU A 267 -10.07 5.30 -21.64
CA GLU A 267 -11.35 5.84 -21.17
C GLU A 267 -11.31 6.16 -19.66
N GLY A 268 -10.54 5.39 -18.89
CA GLY A 268 -10.27 5.59 -17.46
C GLY A 268 -11.28 4.92 -16.53
N TYR A 269 -12.35 4.32 -17.06
CA TYR A 269 -13.33 3.55 -16.29
C TYR A 269 -13.88 2.38 -17.11
N VAL A 270 -14.47 1.39 -16.45
CA VAL A 270 -15.16 0.26 -17.07
C VAL A 270 -16.55 0.13 -16.49
N LYS A 271 -17.52 -0.09 -17.37
CA LYS A 271 -18.93 -0.35 -17.01
C LYS A 271 -19.14 -1.86 -16.89
N ILE A 272 -19.61 -2.32 -15.74
CA ILE A 272 -19.87 -3.74 -15.43
C ILE A 272 -21.33 -3.93 -15.01
N GLU A 273 -21.95 -5.03 -15.43
CA GLU A 273 -23.31 -5.38 -15.03
C GLU A 273 -23.37 -6.00 -13.63
N SER A 274 -24.37 -5.60 -12.85
CA SER A 274 -24.61 -6.09 -11.49
C SER A 274 -25.21 -7.50 -11.52
N VAL A 275 -24.64 -8.43 -10.75
CA VAL A 275 -25.21 -9.79 -10.62
C VAL A 275 -26.55 -9.83 -9.90
N TYR A 276 -26.87 -8.82 -9.07
CA TYR A 276 -28.11 -8.78 -8.29
C TYR A 276 -29.31 -8.21 -9.08
N GLY A 277 -29.09 -7.77 -10.32
CA GLY A 277 -30.17 -7.25 -11.15
C GLY A 277 -31.25 -8.29 -11.46
N ASN A 278 -32.52 -7.90 -11.38
CA ASN A 278 -33.63 -8.70 -11.91
C ASN A 278 -33.59 -8.68 -13.44
N ASN A 279 -33.51 -9.86 -14.08
CA ASN A 279 -33.52 -10.00 -15.53
C ASN A 279 -34.90 -9.76 -16.18
N VAL A 280 -35.96 -9.65 -15.37
CA VAL A 280 -37.32 -9.36 -15.85
C VAL A 280 -37.54 -7.85 -15.76
N MET A 281 -37.44 -7.17 -16.90
CA MET A 281 -37.82 -5.76 -17.02
C MET A 281 -39.34 -5.67 -17.12
N ASP A 282 -39.98 -4.94 -16.20
CA ASP A 282 -41.37 -4.54 -16.37
C ASP A 282 -41.44 -3.26 -17.22
N GLU A 283 -42.56 -3.01 -17.92
CA GLU A 283 -42.79 -1.77 -18.68
C GLU A 283 -42.59 -0.49 -17.81
N ASN A 284 -42.70 -0.66 -16.49
CA ASN A 284 -42.45 0.38 -15.52
C ASN A 284 -40.96 0.76 -15.42
N SER A 285 -40.05 -0.21 -15.40
CA SER A 285 -38.61 0.00 -15.34
C SER A 285 -38.08 0.71 -16.58
N GLU A 286 -38.55 0.33 -17.78
CA GLU A 286 -38.15 0.98 -19.04
C GLU A 286 -38.51 2.47 -19.05
N TYR A 287 -39.71 2.82 -18.57
CA TYR A 287 -40.13 4.20 -18.40
C TYR A 287 -39.17 4.96 -17.48
N PHE A 288 -38.83 4.40 -16.31
CA PHE A 288 -37.94 5.05 -15.36
C PHE A 288 -36.47 5.12 -15.83
N GLN A 289 -36.01 4.16 -16.64
CA GLN A 289 -34.71 4.25 -17.32
C GLN A 289 -34.68 5.39 -18.34
N SER A 290 -35.76 5.56 -19.11
CA SER A 290 -35.90 6.71 -20.02
C SER A 290 -35.91 8.03 -19.25
N CYS A 291 -36.62 8.09 -18.12
CA CYS A 291 -36.59 9.24 -17.21
C CYS A 291 -35.18 9.52 -16.67
N TRP A 292 -34.46 8.48 -16.21
CA TRP A 292 -33.07 8.62 -15.78
C TRP A 292 -32.18 9.14 -16.90
N LYS A 293 -32.31 8.62 -18.12
CA LYS A 293 -31.49 9.08 -19.25
C LYS A 293 -31.79 10.53 -19.64
N LYS A 294 -33.05 10.95 -19.55
CA LYS A 294 -33.45 12.36 -19.70
C LYS A 294 -32.79 13.23 -18.62
N SER A 295 -32.84 12.81 -17.36
CA SER A 295 -32.17 13.51 -16.26
C SER A 295 -30.64 13.56 -16.44
N GLU A 296 -30.00 12.48 -16.88
CA GLU A 296 -28.57 12.42 -17.16
C GLU A 296 -28.16 13.45 -18.22
N ASN A 297 -28.92 13.55 -19.31
CA ASN A 297 -28.67 14.53 -20.37
C ASN A 297 -28.87 15.98 -19.89
N LEU A 298 -29.84 16.22 -19.00
CA LEU A 298 -30.03 17.52 -18.36
C LEU A 298 -28.84 17.87 -17.47
N TRP A 299 -28.38 16.93 -16.63
CA TRP A 299 -27.22 17.11 -15.76
C TRP A 299 -25.95 17.37 -16.57
N LYS A 300 -25.70 16.62 -17.66
CA LYS A 300 -24.56 16.86 -18.56
C LYS A 300 -24.51 18.30 -19.06
N LYS A 301 -25.64 18.83 -19.54
CA LYS A 301 -25.73 20.22 -20.02
C LYS A 301 -25.54 21.23 -18.89
N ALA A 302 -26.21 21.03 -17.76
CA ALA A 302 -26.13 21.93 -16.60
C ALA A 302 -24.72 21.96 -16.00
N PHE A 303 -24.10 20.80 -15.79
CA PHE A 303 -22.74 20.67 -15.28
C PHE A 303 -21.71 21.31 -16.20
N THR A 304 -21.84 21.14 -17.53
CA THR A 304 -20.94 21.78 -18.50
C THR A 304 -21.01 23.30 -18.38
N ALA A 305 -22.21 23.87 -18.44
CA ALA A 305 -22.40 25.32 -18.36
C ALA A 305 -21.93 25.89 -17.00
N ALA A 306 -22.21 25.20 -15.90
CA ALA A 306 -21.81 25.62 -14.57
C ALA A 306 -20.28 25.51 -14.37
N PHE A 307 -19.65 24.46 -14.88
CA PHE A 307 -18.20 24.30 -14.82
C PHE A 307 -17.49 25.45 -15.53
N GLU A 308 -17.87 25.74 -16.78
CA GLU A 308 -17.28 26.82 -17.57
C GLU A 308 -17.49 28.20 -16.92
N ARG A 309 -18.72 28.48 -16.44
CA ARG A 309 -19.06 29.71 -15.72
C ARG A 309 -18.20 29.87 -14.47
N ASN A 310 -18.08 28.83 -13.65
CA ASN A 310 -17.36 28.87 -12.39
C ASN A 310 -15.85 28.97 -12.61
N VAL A 311 -15.29 28.28 -13.60
CA VAL A 311 -13.87 28.42 -14.00
C VAL A 311 -13.59 29.83 -14.49
N LYS A 312 -14.48 30.43 -15.30
CA LYS A 312 -14.34 31.83 -15.74
C LYS A 312 -14.36 32.81 -14.57
N ALA A 313 -15.29 32.63 -13.62
CA ALA A 313 -15.35 33.44 -12.41
C ALA A 313 -14.07 33.32 -11.55
N LEU A 314 -13.54 32.09 -11.40
CA LEU A 314 -12.27 31.86 -10.71
C LEU A 314 -11.09 32.53 -11.42
N LYS A 315 -11.02 32.44 -12.75
CA LYS A 315 -9.99 33.14 -13.55
C LYS A 315 -10.04 34.65 -13.34
N ASN A 316 -11.23 35.25 -13.26
CA ASN A 316 -11.37 36.68 -12.97
C ASN A 316 -10.93 37.03 -11.54
N LYS A 317 -11.27 36.20 -10.54
CA LYS A 317 -10.95 36.46 -9.13
C LYS A 317 -9.49 36.20 -8.78
N LEU A 318 -8.90 35.13 -9.31
CA LEU A 318 -7.57 34.62 -8.94
C LEU A 318 -6.52 34.82 -10.04
N GLY A 319 -6.88 35.40 -11.19
CA GLY A 319 -5.98 35.63 -12.31
C GLY A 319 -4.71 36.38 -11.90
N ALA A 320 -4.86 37.43 -11.08
CA ALA A 320 -3.77 38.25 -10.55
C ALA A 320 -2.96 37.59 -9.41
N HIS A 321 -3.44 36.49 -8.80
CA HIS A 321 -2.79 35.87 -7.65
C HIS A 321 -1.47 35.19 -8.06
N GLN A 322 -0.32 35.62 -7.54
CA GLN A 322 0.99 35.11 -8.00
C GLN A 322 1.34 33.70 -7.47
N GLY A 323 0.83 33.30 -6.30
CA GLY A 323 1.03 31.97 -5.71
C GLY A 323 0.14 30.86 -6.28
N MET A 324 0.31 29.64 -5.77
CA MET A 324 -0.48 28.47 -6.17
C MET A 324 -1.99 28.69 -5.97
N ASN A 325 -2.81 28.12 -6.86
CA ASN A 325 -4.26 28.15 -6.76
C ASN A 325 -4.89 26.96 -7.51
N ILE A 326 -6.22 26.88 -7.55
CA ILE A 326 -6.92 25.72 -8.12
C ILE A 326 -7.00 25.70 -9.66
N ILE A 327 -6.89 26.86 -10.33
CA ILE A 327 -7.22 27.01 -11.77
C ILE A 327 -6.45 26.03 -12.66
N PRO A 328 -5.12 25.87 -12.52
CA PRO A 328 -4.34 25.01 -13.40
C PRO A 328 -4.80 23.55 -13.40
N TYR A 329 -5.27 23.05 -12.26
CA TYR A 329 -5.81 21.69 -12.16
C TYR A 329 -7.13 21.54 -12.92
N LEU A 330 -8.01 22.55 -12.87
CA LEU A 330 -9.30 22.55 -13.57
C LEU A 330 -9.17 22.75 -15.09
N THR A 331 -8.05 23.33 -15.55
CA THR A 331 -7.75 23.51 -16.98
C THR A 331 -6.79 22.46 -17.54
N SER A 332 -6.40 21.47 -16.74
CA SER A 332 -5.42 20.44 -17.13
C SER A 332 -5.99 19.39 -18.09
N MET A 333 -7.33 19.28 -18.15
CA MET A 333 -8.09 18.37 -19.02
C MET A 333 -9.26 19.12 -19.65
N LYS A 334 -9.88 18.50 -20.66
CA LYS A 334 -11.09 19.04 -21.28
C LYS A 334 -12.28 18.99 -20.30
N THR A 335 -13.22 19.92 -20.46
CA THR A 335 -14.41 20.04 -19.61
C THR A 335 -15.24 18.76 -19.59
N GLU A 336 -15.36 18.07 -20.73
CA GLU A 336 -16.17 16.85 -20.88
C GLU A 336 -15.67 15.75 -19.93
N ALA A 337 -14.36 15.64 -19.73
CA ALA A 337 -13.78 14.63 -18.85
C ALA A 337 -14.21 14.84 -17.38
N PHE A 338 -14.28 16.08 -16.90
CA PHE A 338 -14.77 16.39 -15.56
C PHE A 338 -16.28 16.18 -15.44
N VAL A 339 -17.05 16.52 -16.49
CA VAL A 339 -18.50 16.32 -16.52
C VAL A 339 -18.86 14.84 -16.49
N ASP A 340 -18.17 14.01 -17.27
CA ASP A 340 -18.32 12.55 -17.23
C ASP A 340 -18.08 11.99 -15.83
N ILE A 341 -17.03 12.46 -15.14
CA ILE A 341 -16.73 12.04 -13.76
C ILE A 341 -17.89 12.41 -12.82
N MET A 342 -18.41 13.64 -12.92
CA MET A 342 -19.56 14.07 -12.11
C MET A 342 -20.82 13.26 -12.42
N VAL A 343 -21.07 12.91 -13.68
CA VAL A 343 -22.21 12.07 -14.09
C VAL A 343 -22.07 10.65 -13.56
N ASN A 344 -20.88 10.05 -13.67
CA ASN A 344 -20.61 8.72 -13.12
C ASN A 344 -20.76 8.73 -11.59
N GLU A 345 -20.42 9.85 -10.93
CA GLU A 345 -20.65 10.03 -9.50
C GLU A 345 -22.16 10.03 -9.14
N MET A 346 -23.06 10.48 -10.03
CA MET A 346 -24.51 10.40 -9.81
C MET A 346 -25.00 8.96 -9.65
N TYR A 347 -24.42 8.01 -10.39
CA TYR A 347 -24.74 6.58 -10.25
C TYR A 347 -24.28 6.04 -8.89
N PHE A 348 -23.09 6.43 -8.45
CA PHE A 348 -22.55 6.07 -7.13
C PHE A 348 -23.44 6.62 -6.00
N LEU A 349 -23.83 7.90 -6.07
CA LEU A 349 -24.69 8.54 -5.09
C LEU A 349 -26.12 7.95 -5.06
N GLY A 350 -26.64 7.49 -6.21
CA GLY A 350 -27.94 6.81 -6.30
C GLY A 350 -28.03 5.54 -5.46
N ARG A 351 -26.94 4.76 -5.42
CA ARG A 351 -26.87 3.49 -4.71
C ARG A 351 -26.58 3.63 -3.21
N ASP A 352 -25.57 4.41 -2.85
CA ASP A 352 -24.95 4.26 -1.52
C ASP A 352 -25.50 5.24 -0.46
N ILE A 353 -25.97 6.42 -0.88
CA ILE A 353 -26.11 7.59 0.03
C ILE A 353 -27.19 7.46 1.11
N ASN A 354 -28.22 6.64 0.89
CA ASN A 354 -29.32 6.47 1.84
C ASN A 354 -29.01 5.44 2.93
N SER A 355 -28.30 4.38 2.56
CA SER A 355 -27.85 3.35 3.50
C SER A 355 -26.66 3.86 4.32
N TYR A 356 -25.73 4.57 3.67
CA TYR A 356 -24.53 5.13 4.28
C TYR A 356 -24.09 6.41 3.57
N SER A 357 -24.07 7.54 4.29
CA SER A 357 -23.47 8.77 3.81
C SER A 357 -22.12 8.99 4.51
N PRO A 358 -20.99 8.92 3.77
CA PRO A 358 -19.70 9.28 4.32
C PRO A 358 -19.60 10.80 4.57
N PRO A 359 -18.63 11.25 5.39
CA PRO A 359 -18.32 12.67 5.51
C PRO A 359 -18.01 13.28 4.14
N LEU A 360 -18.45 14.50 3.92
CA LEU A 360 -18.30 15.19 2.64
C LEU A 360 -16.83 15.36 2.22
N SER A 361 -15.90 15.48 3.18
CA SER A 361 -14.46 15.49 2.91
C SER A 361 -13.94 14.21 2.24
N TYR A 362 -14.51 13.06 2.58
CA TYR A 362 -14.18 11.79 1.93
C TYR A 362 -14.64 11.80 0.47
N LEU A 363 -15.88 12.27 0.22
CA LEU A 363 -16.44 12.39 -1.13
C LEU A 363 -15.58 13.32 -2.01
N TYR A 364 -15.11 14.45 -1.46
CA TYR A 364 -14.18 15.33 -2.17
C TYR A 364 -12.91 14.61 -2.59
N SER A 365 -12.26 13.89 -1.67
CA SER A 365 -11.05 13.14 -1.99
C SER A 365 -11.30 12.06 -3.05
N HIS A 366 -12.45 11.36 -2.95
CA HIS A 366 -12.84 10.29 -3.86
C HIS A 366 -12.97 10.77 -5.32
N ILE A 367 -13.82 11.77 -5.57
CA ILE A 367 -14.02 12.28 -6.93
C ILE A 367 -12.75 12.94 -7.49
N ALA A 368 -11.94 13.58 -6.64
CA ALA A 368 -10.69 14.19 -7.05
C ALA A 368 -9.63 13.15 -7.46
N LYS A 369 -9.57 12.01 -6.78
CA LYS A 369 -8.69 10.90 -7.16
C LYS A 369 -9.07 10.34 -8.54
N LYS A 370 -10.37 10.23 -8.85
CA LYS A 370 -10.84 9.86 -10.20
C LYS A 370 -10.39 10.87 -11.26
N ALA A 371 -10.48 12.16 -10.97
CA ALA A 371 -10.00 13.22 -11.86
C ALA A 371 -8.48 13.17 -12.07
N MET A 372 -7.70 12.97 -11.00
CA MET A 372 -6.25 12.83 -11.10
C MET A 372 -5.85 11.58 -11.89
N HIS A 373 -6.53 10.45 -11.69
CA HIS A 373 -6.31 9.22 -12.45
C HIS A 373 -6.49 9.44 -13.95
N ARG A 374 -7.60 10.09 -14.34
CA ARG A 374 -7.87 10.42 -15.75
C ARG A 374 -6.86 11.40 -16.32
N TYR A 375 -6.41 12.38 -15.53
CA TYR A 375 -5.36 13.32 -15.92
C TYR A 375 -4.02 12.61 -16.19
N LEU A 376 -3.59 11.73 -15.28
CA LEU A 376 -2.33 11.00 -15.44
C LEU A 376 -2.38 10.03 -16.62
N THR A 377 -3.49 9.33 -16.79
CA THR A 377 -3.75 8.46 -17.95
C THR A 377 -3.65 9.26 -19.25
N HIS A 378 -4.25 10.46 -19.31
CA HIS A 378 -4.14 11.35 -20.46
C HIS A 378 -2.69 11.85 -20.71
N MET A 379 -1.88 11.99 -19.66
CA MET A 379 -0.46 12.32 -19.84
C MET A 379 0.33 11.13 -20.40
N TYR A 380 0.10 9.92 -19.89
CA TYR A 380 0.69 8.69 -20.44
C TYR A 380 0.26 8.43 -21.89
N SER A 381 -0.97 8.81 -22.26
CA SER A 381 -1.47 8.59 -23.62
C SER A 381 -0.75 9.43 -24.69
N LYS A 382 0.02 10.45 -24.30
CA LYS A 382 0.88 11.19 -25.24
C LYS A 382 2.13 10.41 -25.66
N GLN A 383 2.46 9.30 -24.98
CA GLN A 383 3.65 8.45 -25.21
C GLN A 383 3.30 7.04 -25.76
N VAL A 384 2.07 6.84 -26.25
CA VAL A 384 1.48 5.51 -26.58
C VAL A 384 2.38 4.64 -27.47
N THR A 385 3.03 5.22 -28.48
CA THR A 385 3.71 4.41 -29.53
C THR A 385 4.87 3.56 -29.02
N GLU A 386 5.64 4.02 -28.02
CA GLU A 386 6.79 3.26 -27.52
C GLU A 386 6.33 2.09 -26.65
N MET A 387 5.30 2.32 -25.84
CA MET A 387 4.74 1.31 -24.94
C MET A 387 3.96 0.23 -25.67
N ASP A 388 3.27 0.59 -26.75
CA ASP A 388 2.59 -0.39 -27.61
C ASP A 388 3.58 -1.38 -28.22
N GLN A 389 4.74 -0.86 -28.67
CA GLN A 389 5.79 -1.69 -29.25
C GLN A 389 6.39 -2.66 -28.22
N ILE A 390 6.71 -2.15 -27.02
CA ILE A 390 7.19 -2.99 -25.90
C ILE A 390 6.15 -4.05 -25.54
N CYS A 391 4.87 -3.68 -25.47
CA CYS A 391 3.80 -4.60 -25.12
C CYS A 391 3.67 -5.72 -26.17
N LYS A 392 3.72 -5.41 -27.46
CA LYS A 392 3.61 -6.42 -28.53
C LYS A 392 4.74 -7.45 -28.47
N GLU A 393 5.98 -7.02 -28.25
CA GLU A 393 7.11 -7.94 -28.07
C GLU A 393 6.99 -8.78 -26.79
N LEU A 394 6.45 -8.20 -25.71
CA LEU A 394 6.14 -8.95 -24.49
C LEU A 394 5.07 -10.02 -24.73
N LEU A 395 4.00 -9.70 -25.47
CA LEU A 395 2.96 -10.68 -25.81
C LEU A 395 3.55 -11.85 -26.61
N ARG A 396 4.41 -11.57 -27.59
CA ARG A 396 5.16 -12.59 -28.33
C ARG A 396 6.06 -13.44 -27.42
N TYR A 397 6.68 -12.84 -26.41
CA TYR A 397 7.46 -13.58 -25.41
C TYR A 397 6.61 -14.59 -24.66
N TYR A 398 5.39 -14.23 -24.25
CA TYR A 398 4.50 -15.15 -23.53
C TYR A 398 4.00 -16.34 -24.39
N GLU A 399 4.06 -16.21 -25.71
CA GLU A 399 3.75 -17.29 -26.66
C GLU A 399 4.96 -18.16 -27.00
N SER A 400 6.19 -17.70 -26.73
CA SER A 400 7.43 -18.31 -27.25
C SER A 400 8.29 -18.97 -26.14
N PRO A 401 8.28 -20.30 -26.00
CA PRO A 401 9.09 -21.03 -25.00
C PRO A 401 10.59 -20.74 -25.06
N GLU A 402 11.12 -20.52 -26.27
CA GLU A 402 12.53 -20.21 -26.48
C GLU A 402 12.94 -18.86 -25.89
N LEU A 403 12.08 -17.85 -26.00
CA LEU A 403 12.34 -16.53 -25.44
C LEU A 403 12.31 -16.57 -23.89
N ILE A 404 11.39 -17.33 -23.32
CA ILE A 404 11.23 -17.53 -21.87
C ILE A 404 12.46 -18.22 -21.25
N ALA A 405 13.01 -19.20 -21.96
CA ALA A 405 14.23 -19.88 -21.55
C ALA A 405 15.48 -18.97 -21.61
N LYS A 406 15.44 -17.91 -22.43
CA LYS A 406 16.60 -17.07 -22.70
C LYS A 406 16.63 -15.77 -21.89
N TYR A 407 15.48 -15.16 -21.63
CA TYR A 407 15.40 -13.84 -21.03
C TYR A 407 14.42 -13.81 -19.85
N LEU A 408 14.73 -13.00 -18.83
CA LEU A 408 13.70 -12.50 -17.93
C LEU A 408 12.86 -11.44 -18.65
N PRO A 409 11.59 -11.22 -18.30
CA PRO A 409 10.77 -10.26 -19.02
C PRO A 409 11.27 -8.82 -18.92
N ARG A 410 11.83 -8.41 -17.76
CA ARG A 410 12.47 -7.09 -17.62
C ARG A 410 13.67 -6.94 -18.56
N GLU A 411 14.50 -7.98 -18.67
CA GLU A 411 15.66 -8.00 -19.57
C GLU A 411 15.23 -7.98 -21.04
N LEU A 412 14.11 -8.63 -21.39
CA LEU A 412 13.52 -8.51 -22.71
C LEU A 412 13.09 -7.08 -23.01
N VAL A 413 12.43 -6.39 -22.06
CA VAL A 413 12.08 -4.98 -22.25
C VAL A 413 13.33 -4.13 -22.46
N HIS A 414 14.39 -4.36 -21.69
CA HIS A 414 15.68 -3.68 -21.88
C HIS A 414 16.28 -3.97 -23.26
N LYS A 415 16.20 -5.20 -23.75
CA LYS A 415 16.64 -5.57 -25.10
C LYS A 415 15.83 -4.84 -26.17
N VAL A 416 14.50 -4.91 -26.12
CA VAL A 416 13.60 -4.24 -27.08
C VAL A 416 13.83 -2.73 -27.05
N ALA A 417 14.01 -2.16 -25.86
CA ALA A 417 14.30 -0.74 -25.70
C ALA A 417 15.65 -0.35 -26.35
N LYS A 418 16.69 -1.17 -26.18
CA LYS A 418 18.00 -0.96 -26.80
C LYS A 418 17.98 -1.10 -28.32
N GLU A 419 17.25 -2.07 -28.85
CA GLU A 419 17.14 -2.32 -30.30
C GLU A 419 16.34 -1.22 -31.03
N ASN A 420 15.41 -0.57 -30.33
CA ASN A 420 14.52 0.45 -30.89
C ASN A 420 14.81 1.88 -30.40
N ASP A 421 15.95 2.09 -29.72
CA ASP A 421 16.36 3.37 -29.13
C ASP A 421 15.26 4.02 -28.25
N ILE A 422 14.56 3.20 -27.46
CA ILE A 422 13.52 3.62 -26.50
C ILE A 422 14.16 3.92 -25.14
N TYR A 423 13.86 5.09 -24.59
CA TYR A 423 14.36 5.54 -23.30
C TYR A 423 13.25 5.41 -22.25
N LEU A 424 13.47 4.60 -21.22
CA LEU A 424 12.44 4.16 -20.26
C LEU A 424 12.20 5.12 -19.08
N LYS A 425 12.76 6.34 -19.14
CA LYS A 425 12.64 7.37 -18.09
C LYS A 425 11.39 8.22 -18.35
N ASP A 426 10.49 8.30 -17.36
CA ASP A 426 9.25 9.07 -17.48
C ASP A 426 9.00 10.02 -16.30
N ASP A 427 8.54 11.23 -16.60
CA ASP A 427 8.25 12.28 -15.63
C ASP A 427 6.80 12.23 -15.14
N VAL A 428 5.92 11.41 -15.72
CA VAL A 428 4.47 11.46 -15.43
C VAL A 428 4.17 11.25 -13.95
N CYS A 429 4.93 10.38 -13.27
CA CYS A 429 4.79 10.17 -11.82
C CYS A 429 5.04 11.43 -10.99
N GLU A 430 5.82 12.40 -11.51
CA GLU A 430 6.10 13.68 -10.85
C GLU A 430 4.97 14.71 -11.04
N MET A 431 3.97 14.39 -11.87
CA MET A 431 2.83 15.27 -12.17
C MET A 431 1.62 15.05 -11.24
N ALA A 432 1.73 14.15 -10.25
CA ALA A 432 0.66 13.85 -9.31
C ALA A 432 0.25 15.08 -8.47
N TRP A 433 -1.03 15.21 -8.18
CA TRP A 433 -1.57 16.33 -7.42
C TRP A 433 -1.36 16.12 -5.92
N SER A 434 -1.19 17.21 -5.17
CA SER A 434 -1.08 17.16 -3.71
C SER A 434 -2.43 16.89 -3.05
N LEU A 435 -2.45 16.37 -1.81
CA LEU A 435 -3.71 16.14 -1.08
C LEU A 435 -4.55 17.42 -0.95
N PRO A 436 -3.99 18.61 -0.64
CA PRO A 436 -4.79 19.82 -0.59
C PRO A 436 -5.33 20.26 -1.96
N ALA A 437 -4.60 20.00 -3.04
CA ALA A 437 -5.09 20.25 -4.40
C ALA A 437 -6.24 19.30 -4.76
N LEU A 438 -6.14 18.02 -4.41
CA LEU A 438 -7.21 17.04 -4.58
C LEU A 438 -8.47 17.47 -3.82
N GLU A 439 -8.35 17.82 -2.54
CA GLU A 439 -9.50 18.27 -1.74
C GLU A 439 -10.17 19.51 -2.35
N ALA A 440 -9.38 20.48 -2.82
CA ALA A 440 -9.89 21.68 -3.47
C ALA A 440 -10.64 21.37 -4.78
N VAL A 441 -10.09 20.51 -5.65
CA VAL A 441 -10.74 20.06 -6.89
C VAL A 441 -12.01 19.28 -6.58
N GLY A 442 -11.97 18.37 -5.62
CA GLY A 442 -13.13 17.58 -5.21
C GLY A 442 -14.28 18.44 -4.69
N LYS A 443 -13.97 19.41 -3.83
CA LYS A 443 -14.94 20.40 -3.34
C LYS A 443 -15.52 21.24 -4.45
N PHE A 444 -14.71 21.65 -5.43
CA PHE A 444 -15.19 22.39 -6.61
C PHE A 444 -16.22 21.59 -7.41
N LEU A 445 -15.93 20.31 -7.70
CA LEU A 445 -16.84 19.43 -8.45
C LEU A 445 -18.14 19.15 -7.69
N TYR A 446 -18.06 18.86 -6.39
CA TYR A 446 -19.26 18.61 -5.58
C TYR A 446 -20.13 19.84 -5.39
N ASN A 447 -19.55 21.04 -5.32
CA ASN A 447 -20.35 22.28 -5.31
C ASN A 447 -21.21 22.41 -6.57
N ILE A 448 -20.68 22.00 -7.74
CA ILE A 448 -21.47 21.96 -8.98
C ILE A 448 -22.60 20.93 -8.87
N ILE A 449 -22.29 19.71 -8.41
CA ILE A 449 -23.30 18.65 -8.22
C ILE A 449 -24.41 19.13 -7.27
N LEU A 450 -24.05 19.73 -6.14
CA LEU A 450 -25.00 20.21 -5.12
C LEU A 450 -25.97 21.27 -5.65
N HIS A 451 -25.49 22.21 -6.46
CA HIS A 451 -26.30 23.33 -6.94
C HIS A 451 -27.06 23.03 -8.24
N GLU A 452 -26.48 22.24 -9.13
CA GLU A 452 -26.98 22.07 -10.49
C GLU A 452 -27.68 20.72 -10.73
N ALA A 453 -27.44 19.72 -9.87
CA ALA A 453 -28.13 18.43 -10.00
C ALA A 453 -29.59 18.58 -9.55
N GLN A 454 -30.49 18.68 -10.53
CA GLN A 454 -31.93 18.81 -10.31
C GLN A 454 -32.69 17.60 -10.85
N ILE A 455 -33.78 17.22 -10.18
CA ILE A 455 -34.69 16.16 -10.60
C ILE A 455 -36.11 16.71 -10.69
N ASP A 456 -36.92 16.17 -11.60
CA ASP A 456 -38.33 16.53 -11.66
C ASP A 456 -39.08 16.04 -10.40
N ALA A 457 -39.76 16.97 -9.73
CA ALA A 457 -40.59 16.70 -8.57
C ALA A 457 -41.76 15.76 -8.91
N ASN A 458 -42.19 15.71 -10.17
CA ASN A 458 -43.30 14.88 -10.61
C ASN A 458 -42.84 13.58 -11.29
N ILE A 459 -41.54 13.25 -11.24
CA ILE A 459 -40.95 12.13 -11.99
C ILE A 459 -41.58 10.75 -11.71
N LEU A 460 -42.18 10.58 -10.52
CA LEU A 460 -42.86 9.35 -10.12
C LEU A 460 -44.31 9.27 -10.63
N ASN A 461 -44.89 10.37 -11.12
CA ASN A 461 -46.25 10.43 -11.64
C ASN A 461 -46.25 10.42 -13.18
N LYS A 462 -46.57 9.26 -13.77
CA LYS A 462 -46.60 9.06 -15.24
C LYS A 462 -47.56 9.99 -15.97
N ASN A 463 -48.62 10.47 -15.30
CA ASN A 463 -49.68 11.27 -15.91
C ASN A 463 -49.42 12.78 -15.84
N SER A 464 -48.39 13.21 -15.11
CA SER A 464 -48.06 14.62 -14.95
C SER A 464 -47.30 15.15 -16.16
N LYS A 465 -47.86 16.13 -16.87
CA LYS A 465 -47.18 16.86 -17.95
C LYS A 465 -46.36 18.06 -17.46
N SER A 466 -46.50 18.45 -16.19
CA SER A 466 -45.76 19.58 -15.61
C SER A 466 -44.42 19.12 -15.04
N VAL A 467 -43.33 19.74 -15.52
CA VAL A 467 -41.96 19.51 -15.04
C VAL A 467 -41.65 20.57 -13.99
N ARG A 468 -41.38 20.14 -12.75
CA ARG A 468 -40.94 21.05 -11.68
C ARG A 468 -39.62 20.57 -11.12
N LEU A 469 -38.54 21.24 -11.46
CA LEU A 469 -37.20 20.86 -11.04
C LEU A 469 -36.96 21.19 -9.56
N VAL A 470 -36.43 20.23 -8.81
CA VAL A 470 -36.00 20.35 -7.40
C VAL A 470 -34.57 19.81 -7.23
N PRO A 471 -33.79 20.30 -6.27
CA PRO A 471 -32.45 19.76 -6.01
C PRO A 471 -32.47 18.26 -5.71
N ALA A 472 -31.53 17.53 -6.32
CA ALA A 472 -31.34 16.10 -6.10
C ALA A 472 -30.66 15.80 -4.76
N PHE A 473 -29.85 16.73 -4.24
CA PHE A 473 -29.11 16.55 -2.99
C PHE A 473 -29.19 17.78 -2.08
N TYR A 474 -28.93 17.55 -0.80
CA TYR A 474 -28.81 18.58 0.24
C TYR A 474 -27.80 18.13 1.30
N THR A 475 -27.21 19.07 2.05
CA THR A 475 -26.26 18.75 3.12
C THR A 475 -26.91 18.80 4.50
N VAL A 476 -26.41 17.98 5.42
CA VAL A 476 -26.86 17.90 6.82
C VAL A 476 -25.64 17.78 7.74
N TYR A 477 -25.68 18.48 8.88
CA TYR A 477 -24.67 18.32 9.92
C TYR A 477 -25.04 17.22 10.90
N VAL A 478 -24.15 16.23 11.06
CA VAL A 478 -24.34 15.09 11.95
C VAL A 478 -23.20 15.01 12.96
N SER A 479 -23.55 14.95 14.24
CA SER A 479 -22.58 14.80 15.34
C SER A 479 -22.35 13.32 15.66
N ARG A 480 -21.12 12.84 15.49
CA ARG A 480 -20.67 11.48 15.88
C ARG A 480 -19.45 11.60 16.81
N ASN A 481 -19.50 11.00 18.00
CA ASN A 481 -18.39 10.96 18.96
C ASN A 481 -17.74 12.34 19.24
N LEU A 482 -18.55 13.34 19.60
CA LEU A 482 -18.15 14.73 19.91
C LEU A 482 -17.59 15.53 18.71
N LYS A 483 -17.63 14.99 17.49
CA LYS A 483 -17.26 15.69 16.26
C LYS A 483 -18.47 15.85 15.34
N THR A 484 -18.66 17.04 14.81
CA THR A 484 -19.69 17.34 13.80
C THR A 484 -19.09 17.18 12.41
N PHE A 485 -19.77 16.44 11.56
CA PHE A 485 -19.42 16.23 10.17
C PHE A 485 -20.54 16.71 9.26
N GLU A 486 -20.19 17.24 8.11
CA GLU A 486 -21.14 17.53 7.04
C GLU A 486 -21.33 16.26 6.20
N GLU A 487 -22.57 15.84 6.02
CA GLU A 487 -22.97 14.67 5.23
C GLU A 487 -23.86 15.10 4.07
N LEU A 488 -23.73 14.41 2.93
CA LEU A 488 -24.60 14.60 1.76
C LEU A 488 -25.82 13.68 1.85
N ARG A 489 -27.01 14.18 1.55
CA ARG A 489 -28.26 13.39 1.52
C ARG A 489 -28.96 13.58 0.19
N ALA A 490 -29.57 12.50 -0.32
CA ALA A 490 -30.35 12.54 -1.54
C ALA A 490 -31.83 12.85 -1.26
N ASN A 491 -32.45 13.53 -2.20
CA ASN A 491 -33.88 13.66 -2.28
C ASN A 491 -34.51 12.27 -2.49
N ILE A 492 -35.58 11.97 -1.75
CA ILE A 492 -36.29 10.68 -1.82
C ILE A 492 -36.69 10.33 -3.26
N LYS A 493 -37.06 11.33 -4.07
CA LYS A 493 -37.45 11.13 -5.48
C LYS A 493 -36.28 10.65 -6.34
N PHE A 494 -35.07 11.15 -6.09
CA PHE A 494 -33.86 10.71 -6.78
C PHE A 494 -33.54 9.26 -6.45
N THR A 495 -33.60 8.88 -5.18
CA THR A 495 -33.39 7.48 -4.78
C THR A 495 -34.46 6.57 -5.36
N LYS A 496 -35.74 6.96 -5.28
CA LYS A 496 -36.83 6.16 -5.86
C LYS A 496 -36.69 6.00 -7.36
N LEU A 497 -36.28 7.06 -8.08
CA LEU A 497 -35.99 6.96 -9.51
C LEU A 497 -34.90 5.92 -9.77
N TYR A 498 -33.77 5.99 -9.05
CA TYR A 498 -32.68 5.04 -9.21
C TYR A 498 -33.11 3.59 -8.93
N GLN A 499 -33.88 3.38 -7.86
CA GLN A 499 -34.42 2.07 -7.47
C GLN A 499 -35.41 1.52 -8.51
N LEU A 500 -36.36 2.33 -8.97
CA LEU A 500 -37.39 1.93 -9.93
C LEU A 500 -36.85 1.79 -11.35
N ALA A 501 -35.79 2.52 -11.71
CA ALA A 501 -35.11 2.35 -12.98
C ALA A 501 -34.29 1.04 -13.03
N ASN A 502 -34.06 0.40 -11.88
CA ASN A 502 -33.34 -0.87 -11.76
C ASN A 502 -32.00 -0.84 -12.52
N LEU A 503 -31.22 0.23 -12.32
CA LEU A 503 -29.98 0.47 -13.05
C LEU A 503 -28.91 -0.53 -12.59
N ASN A 504 -28.86 -1.68 -13.26
CA ASN A 504 -27.98 -2.81 -12.94
C ASN A 504 -26.53 -2.59 -13.42
N VAL A 505 -26.00 -1.39 -13.22
CA VAL A 505 -24.71 -0.97 -13.75
C VAL A 505 -23.80 -0.46 -12.64
N LEU A 506 -22.56 -0.94 -12.67
CA LEU A 506 -21.48 -0.56 -11.78
C LEU A 506 -20.35 0.07 -12.60
N PHE A 507 -19.76 1.15 -12.08
CA PHE A 507 -18.63 1.83 -12.70
C PHE A 507 -17.39 1.64 -11.82
N PHE A 508 -16.33 1.12 -12.42
CA PHE A 508 -15.03 0.91 -11.75
C PHE A 508 -13.95 1.70 -12.48
N ASN A 509 -12.96 2.20 -11.75
CA ASN A 509 -11.76 2.72 -12.39
C ASN A 509 -10.97 1.56 -13.00
N THR A 510 -10.22 1.83 -14.06
CA THR A 510 -9.47 0.79 -14.77
C THR A 510 -8.42 0.10 -13.90
N ASN A 511 -7.83 0.83 -12.96
CA ASN A 511 -6.84 0.31 -12.02
C ASN A 511 -7.44 -0.48 -10.84
N GLU A 512 -8.77 -0.56 -10.75
CA GLU A 512 -9.49 -1.36 -9.74
C GLU A 512 -9.86 -2.76 -10.26
N LEU A 513 -9.56 -3.06 -11.54
CA LEU A 513 -9.96 -4.29 -12.22
C LEU A 513 -8.74 -5.12 -12.68
N PRO A 514 -8.89 -6.45 -12.81
CA PRO A 514 -7.86 -7.30 -13.41
C PRO A 514 -7.53 -6.90 -14.85
N MET A 515 -6.32 -7.24 -15.32
CA MET A 515 -5.88 -6.97 -16.70
C MET A 515 -6.25 -8.12 -17.64
N TYR A 516 -6.64 -7.81 -18.88
CA TYR A 516 -6.92 -8.81 -19.93
C TYR A 516 -5.65 -9.38 -20.60
N ILE A 517 -4.48 -8.83 -20.26
CA ILE A 517 -3.17 -9.24 -20.76
C ILE A 517 -2.19 -9.32 -19.59
N PRO A 518 -1.05 -10.02 -19.74
CA PRO A 518 0.01 -10.01 -18.76
C PRO A 518 0.44 -8.57 -18.41
N PRO A 519 0.67 -8.25 -17.12
CA PRO A 519 1.07 -6.91 -16.71
C PRO A 519 2.41 -6.49 -17.32
N ILE A 520 2.59 -5.19 -17.54
CA ILE A 520 3.90 -4.64 -17.88
C ILE A 520 4.85 -4.93 -16.72
N PRO A 521 6.00 -5.57 -16.96
CA PRO A 521 6.95 -5.85 -15.89
C PRO A 521 7.39 -4.56 -15.22
N TRP A 522 7.61 -4.63 -13.91
CA TRP A 522 8.36 -3.61 -13.19
C TRP A 522 9.76 -3.52 -13.78
N ILE A 523 10.07 -2.35 -14.32
CA ILE A 523 11.38 -2.01 -14.90
C ILE A 523 12.13 -1.07 -13.94
N ASN A 524 11.37 -0.17 -13.32
CA ASN A 524 11.83 0.77 -12.32
C ASN A 524 10.66 1.14 -11.39
N HIS A 525 10.93 1.93 -10.35
CA HIS A 525 9.93 2.34 -9.35
C HIS A 525 8.76 3.19 -9.89
N GLN A 526 8.87 3.69 -11.13
CA GLN A 526 7.84 4.53 -11.77
C GLN A 526 7.01 3.75 -12.80
N ARG A 527 7.52 2.62 -13.32
CA ARG A 527 6.93 1.90 -14.45
C ARG A 527 6.80 0.40 -14.19
N GLY A 528 5.55 -0.06 -14.18
CA GLY A 528 5.11 -1.45 -14.07
C GLY A 528 3.61 -1.53 -13.79
N GLY A 529 3.02 -2.72 -13.92
CA GLY A 529 1.59 -2.95 -13.74
C GLY A 529 0.77 -2.73 -15.01
N TYR A 530 -0.13 -1.74 -15.01
CA TYR A 530 -1.00 -1.42 -16.14
C TYR A 530 -0.27 -0.77 -17.33
N LEU A 531 -0.93 -0.67 -18.50
CA LEU A 531 -0.36 -0.09 -19.72
C LEU A 531 -0.15 1.43 -19.63
N TYR A 532 -1.15 2.17 -19.18
CA TYR A 532 -1.16 3.63 -19.09
C TYR A 532 -1.74 4.13 -17.77
N ALA A 533 -2.54 3.32 -17.08
CA ALA A 533 -2.99 3.63 -15.73
C ALA A 533 -1.79 3.65 -14.77
N LYS A 534 -1.68 4.71 -13.94
CA LYS A 534 -0.60 4.81 -12.96
C LYS A 534 -0.74 3.69 -11.93
N THR A 535 0.37 2.98 -11.70
CA THR A 535 0.52 2.02 -10.60
C THR A 535 1.63 2.48 -9.68
N ASP A 536 1.36 2.61 -8.38
CA ASP A 536 2.40 2.91 -7.42
C ASP A 536 3.16 1.62 -7.06
N PHE A 537 4.50 1.66 -7.18
CA PHE A 537 5.37 0.53 -6.81
C PHE A 537 5.29 0.21 -5.31
N ILE A 538 5.31 1.26 -4.48
CA ILE A 538 5.08 1.18 -3.03
C ILE A 538 3.73 1.83 -2.71
N ARG A 539 2.82 1.06 -2.12
CA ARG A 539 1.51 1.54 -1.65
C ARG A 539 1.67 2.62 -0.59
N GLU A 540 0.88 3.67 -0.72
CA GLU A 540 0.79 4.73 0.29
C GLU A 540 0.30 4.16 1.64
N PRO A 541 1.08 4.27 2.73
CA PRO A 541 0.67 3.78 4.03
C PRO A 541 -0.33 4.75 4.68
N GLY A 542 -1.61 4.53 4.43
CA GLY A 542 -2.72 5.29 5.02
C GLY A 542 -3.16 6.48 4.18
N SER A 543 -4.11 7.27 4.69
CA SER A 543 -4.80 8.34 3.97
C SER A 543 -4.22 9.74 4.21
N GLY A 544 -2.98 9.85 4.70
CA GLY A 544 -2.39 11.11 5.15
C GLY A 544 -0.95 11.29 4.72
N GLU A 545 -0.50 12.54 4.70
CA GLU A 545 0.82 12.96 4.17
C GLU A 545 2.03 12.31 4.89
N GLU A 546 1.84 11.82 6.12
CA GLU A 546 2.83 11.03 6.88
C GLU A 546 3.32 9.81 6.10
N GLY A 547 2.40 9.15 5.39
CA GLY A 547 2.68 7.92 4.66
C GLY A 547 3.61 8.14 3.47
N LEU A 548 3.33 9.19 2.69
CA LEU A 548 4.14 9.61 1.56
C LEU A 548 5.55 10.03 1.96
N LEU A 549 5.71 10.57 3.18
CA LEU A 549 7.02 11.00 3.67
C LEU A 549 7.98 9.81 3.85
N GLY A 550 7.50 8.69 4.37
CA GLY A 550 8.30 7.46 4.49
C GLY A 550 8.82 6.96 3.14
N ILE A 551 7.94 6.96 2.12
CA ILE A 551 8.30 6.58 0.74
C ILE A 551 9.36 7.54 0.18
N LYS A 552 9.20 8.84 0.37
CA LYS A 552 10.16 9.85 -0.13
C LYS A 552 11.53 9.78 0.54
N LEU A 553 11.58 9.37 1.81
CA LEU A 553 12.83 9.18 2.55
C LEU A 553 13.55 7.87 2.20
N THR A 554 12.91 7.00 1.44
CA THR A 554 13.47 5.72 1.04
C THR A 554 14.64 5.97 0.07
N PRO A 555 15.87 5.52 0.39
CA PRO A 555 17.03 5.68 -0.48
C PRO A 555 16.81 5.08 -1.87
N LYS A 556 17.43 5.67 -2.90
CA LYS A 556 17.53 5.04 -4.22
C LYS A 556 18.54 3.89 -4.14
N ALA A 557 18.15 2.72 -4.64
CA ALA A 557 18.97 1.51 -4.69
C ALA A 557 18.70 0.77 -6.00
N ASN A 558 19.59 -0.16 -6.38
CA ASN A 558 19.28 -1.09 -7.45
C ASN A 558 18.27 -2.12 -6.94
N LEU A 559 17.10 -2.15 -7.58
CA LEU A 559 15.97 -2.99 -7.17
C LEU A 559 15.66 -4.10 -8.19
N ASN A 560 16.59 -4.41 -9.09
CA ASN A 560 16.41 -5.42 -10.15
C ASN A 560 15.89 -6.76 -9.61
N ALA A 561 16.48 -7.26 -8.52
CA ALA A 561 16.07 -8.51 -7.88
C ALA A 561 14.62 -8.46 -7.37
N VAL A 562 14.21 -7.33 -6.80
CA VAL A 562 12.87 -7.09 -6.28
C VAL A 562 11.87 -6.96 -7.43
N TYR A 563 12.24 -6.25 -8.49
CA TYR A 563 11.41 -6.11 -9.70
C TYR A 563 11.15 -7.48 -10.34
N ASP A 564 12.19 -8.27 -10.58
CA ASP A 564 12.06 -9.60 -11.21
C ASP A 564 11.26 -10.59 -10.34
N SER A 565 11.41 -10.50 -9.02
CA SER A 565 10.61 -11.33 -8.11
C SER A 565 9.14 -10.93 -8.08
N LEU A 566 8.83 -9.62 -8.10
CA LEU A 566 7.47 -9.11 -8.16
C LEU A 566 6.80 -9.40 -9.51
N ASN A 567 7.60 -9.35 -10.57
CA ASN A 567 7.25 -9.75 -11.92
C ASN A 567 6.82 -11.22 -11.96
N ALA A 568 7.64 -12.13 -11.41
CA ALA A 568 7.31 -13.55 -11.31
C ALA A 568 5.94 -13.81 -10.66
N LEU A 569 5.59 -13.05 -9.62
CA LEU A 569 4.27 -13.12 -8.95
C LEU A 569 3.11 -12.56 -9.79
N SER A 570 3.39 -11.55 -10.62
CA SER A 570 2.38 -10.88 -11.46
C SER A 570 2.05 -11.69 -12.73
N TYR A 571 2.87 -12.67 -13.09
CA TYR A 571 2.70 -13.46 -14.33
C TYR A 571 1.67 -14.57 -14.26
N CYS A 572 1.22 -14.94 -13.06
CA CYS A 572 0.24 -15.99 -12.90
C CYS A 572 -1.08 -15.63 -13.63
N PRO A 573 -1.49 -16.38 -14.67
CA PRO A 573 -2.74 -16.16 -15.36
C PRO A 573 -3.89 -16.83 -14.60
N TRP A 574 -5.03 -16.14 -14.50
CA TRP A 574 -6.21 -16.59 -13.75
C TRP A 574 -7.44 -16.72 -14.63
N LYS A 575 -8.36 -17.60 -14.24
CA LYS A 575 -9.72 -17.70 -14.77
C LYS A 575 -10.72 -17.90 -13.63
N ILE A 576 -12.00 -17.72 -13.93
CA ILE A 576 -13.08 -17.90 -12.97
C ILE A 576 -13.55 -19.36 -12.96
N ASN A 577 -13.77 -19.91 -11.76
CA ASN A 577 -14.50 -21.16 -11.56
C ASN A 577 -16.00 -20.91 -11.73
N GLY A 578 -16.52 -21.16 -12.94
CA GLY A 578 -17.93 -20.95 -13.26
C GLY A 578 -18.89 -21.76 -12.37
N ASP A 579 -18.56 -23.02 -12.12
CA ASP A 579 -19.39 -23.95 -11.33
C ASP A 579 -19.63 -23.42 -9.91
N VAL A 580 -18.56 -22.95 -9.27
CA VAL A 580 -18.63 -22.39 -7.90
C VAL A 580 -19.26 -21.01 -7.90
N LEU A 581 -18.96 -20.16 -8.90
CA LEU A 581 -19.55 -18.83 -9.02
C LEU A 581 -21.08 -18.88 -9.12
N ASP A 582 -21.63 -19.82 -9.90
CA ASP A 582 -23.08 -19.95 -10.07
C ASP A 582 -23.78 -20.33 -8.76
N ILE A 583 -23.19 -21.23 -7.97
CA ILE A 583 -23.69 -21.59 -6.64
C ILE A 583 -23.65 -20.38 -5.71
N ILE A 584 -22.54 -19.64 -5.68
CA ILE A 584 -22.41 -18.44 -4.84
C ILE A 584 -23.44 -17.37 -5.24
N ILE A 585 -23.60 -17.09 -6.53
CA ILE A 585 -24.59 -16.12 -7.02
C ILE A 585 -26.00 -16.57 -6.66
N SER A 586 -26.32 -17.86 -6.77
CA SER A 586 -27.60 -18.42 -6.34
C SER A 586 -27.86 -18.16 -4.85
N VAL A 587 -26.90 -18.49 -3.97
CA VAL A 587 -27.00 -18.23 -2.53
C VAL A 587 -27.12 -16.73 -2.23
N PHE A 588 -26.35 -15.89 -2.92
CA PHE A 588 -26.37 -14.43 -2.74
C PHE A 588 -27.71 -13.81 -3.15
N LYS A 589 -28.32 -14.28 -4.25
CA LYS A 589 -29.68 -13.86 -4.68
C LYS A 589 -30.76 -14.35 -3.73
N ASN A 590 -30.58 -15.53 -3.14
CA ASN A 590 -31.50 -16.12 -2.17
C ASN A 590 -31.26 -15.62 -0.74
N ASN A 591 -31.15 -14.30 -0.56
CA ASN A 591 -30.92 -13.60 0.71
C ASN A 591 -29.58 -13.85 1.42
N GLY A 592 -28.63 -14.60 0.83
CA GLY A 592 -27.32 -14.85 1.42
C GLY A 592 -27.32 -15.86 2.58
N ASN A 593 -26.13 -16.18 3.10
CA ASN A 593 -25.93 -17.11 4.20
C ASN A 593 -24.67 -16.74 5.00
N VAL A 594 -24.88 -16.22 6.22
CA VAL A 594 -23.77 -15.76 7.09
C VAL A 594 -22.79 -16.88 7.44
N LYS A 595 -23.26 -18.14 7.54
CA LYS A 595 -22.36 -19.27 7.84
C LYS A 595 -21.37 -19.54 6.70
N LEU A 596 -21.77 -19.25 5.47
CA LEU A 596 -20.95 -19.41 4.26
C LEU A 596 -20.23 -18.12 3.85
N ASP A 597 -20.11 -17.15 4.76
CA ASP A 597 -19.53 -15.82 4.48
C ASP A 597 -20.21 -15.08 3.30
N ILE A 598 -21.48 -15.42 3.01
CA ILE A 598 -22.30 -14.70 2.03
C ILE A 598 -23.21 -13.73 2.78
N PRO A 599 -22.99 -12.42 2.66
CA PRO A 599 -23.72 -11.41 3.43
C PRO A 599 -25.21 -11.39 3.09
N VAL A 600 -26.03 -11.17 4.12
CA VAL A 600 -27.48 -11.19 4.01
C VAL A 600 -28.00 -9.83 3.56
N HIS A 601 -28.96 -9.82 2.63
CA HIS A 601 -29.56 -8.58 2.18
C HIS A 601 -30.34 -7.90 3.32
N GLN A 602 -30.31 -6.57 3.37
CA GLN A 602 -30.91 -5.78 4.44
C GLN A 602 -32.44 -5.91 4.56
N SER A 603 -33.14 -6.49 3.59
CA SER A 603 -34.57 -6.82 3.68
C SER A 603 -34.86 -8.03 4.57
N ALA A 604 -33.90 -8.94 4.74
CA ALA A 604 -34.06 -10.16 5.54
C ALA A 604 -33.66 -9.96 7.02
N LEU A 605 -33.24 -8.75 7.41
CA LEU A 605 -32.89 -8.40 8.79
C LEU A 605 -34.12 -7.92 9.57
N ASP A 606 -34.18 -8.28 10.86
CA ASP A 606 -35.27 -7.90 11.76
C ASP A 606 -35.57 -6.39 11.74
N PRO A 607 -36.85 -5.99 11.81
CA PRO A 607 -37.22 -4.58 11.90
C PRO A 607 -36.67 -3.96 13.20
N LEU A 608 -36.34 -2.67 13.13
CA LEU A 608 -35.85 -1.95 14.30
C LEU A 608 -36.98 -1.82 15.34
N PRO A 609 -36.73 -2.15 16.62
CA PRO A 609 -37.75 -2.04 17.67
C PRO A 609 -38.22 -0.58 17.80
N LYS A 610 -39.54 -0.40 17.91
CA LYS A 610 -40.18 0.91 18.13
C LYS A 610 -40.07 1.26 19.62
N VAL A 611 -39.84 2.54 19.92
CA VAL A 611 -39.80 3.04 21.31
C VAL A 611 -41.16 3.65 21.60
N GLU A 612 -41.93 3.03 22.49
CA GLU A 612 -43.22 3.56 22.94
C GLU A 612 -43.04 4.58 24.08
N GLU A 613 -43.91 5.58 24.16
CA GLU A 613 -43.79 6.68 25.13
C GLU A 613 -44.06 6.23 26.58
N LYS A 614 -44.78 5.13 26.79
CA LYS A 614 -45.23 4.64 28.11
C LYS A 614 -44.26 3.69 28.83
N MET A 615 -43.07 3.43 28.29
CA MET A 615 -42.12 2.45 28.86
C MET A 615 -41.30 3.01 30.03
N ALA A 616 -40.91 2.13 30.97
CA ALA A 616 -40.03 2.50 32.08
C ALA A 616 -38.65 2.98 31.58
N LYS A 617 -37.99 3.88 32.34
CA LYS A 617 -36.71 4.50 31.92
C LYS A 617 -35.59 3.48 31.68
N SER A 618 -35.53 2.41 32.47
CA SER A 618 -34.57 1.30 32.33
C SER A 618 -34.80 0.49 31.05
N GLU A 619 -36.05 0.12 30.77
CA GLU A 619 -36.46 -0.59 29.55
C GLU A 619 -36.24 0.26 28.30
N LYS A 620 -36.59 1.55 28.36
CA LYS A 620 -36.32 2.50 27.29
C LYS A 620 -34.82 2.60 26.98
N MET A 621 -33.97 2.63 28.00
CA MET A 621 -32.51 2.65 27.82
C MET A 621 -31.99 1.33 27.21
N ALA A 622 -32.51 0.17 27.66
CA ALA A 622 -32.17 -1.12 27.09
C ALA A 622 -32.60 -1.24 25.61
N LEU A 623 -33.80 -0.77 25.27
CA LEU A 623 -34.32 -0.70 23.91
C LEU A 623 -33.53 0.25 23.02
N ILE A 624 -33.12 1.42 23.53
CA ILE A 624 -32.24 2.34 22.79
C ILE A 624 -30.90 1.67 22.50
N LYS A 625 -30.27 1.02 23.49
CA LYS A 625 -29.03 0.25 23.28
C LYS A 625 -29.22 -0.87 22.25
N ARG A 626 -30.30 -1.64 22.35
CA ARG A 626 -30.64 -2.70 21.39
C ARG A 626 -30.85 -2.15 19.98
N ARG A 627 -31.56 -1.04 19.84
CA ARG A 627 -31.80 -0.36 18.56
C ARG A 627 -30.50 0.16 17.94
N HIS A 628 -29.61 0.74 18.74
CA HIS A 628 -28.27 1.14 18.28
C HIS A 628 -27.45 -0.06 17.80
N TYR A 629 -27.44 -1.16 18.57
CA TYR A 629 -26.77 -2.40 18.20
C TYR A 629 -27.30 -2.97 16.88
N LEU A 630 -28.62 -3.09 16.72
CA LEU A 630 -29.23 -3.60 15.49
C LEU A 630 -28.96 -2.69 14.29
N LYS A 631 -29.00 -1.36 14.48
CA LYS A 631 -28.63 -0.40 13.43
C LYS A 631 -27.18 -0.57 13.01
N GLN A 632 -26.26 -0.75 13.95
CA GLN A 632 -24.85 -1.01 13.66
C GLN A 632 -24.68 -2.31 12.87
N LYS A 633 -25.26 -3.42 13.34
CA LYS A 633 -25.22 -4.72 12.65
C LYS A 633 -25.76 -4.63 11.22
N ARG A 634 -26.85 -3.87 11.01
CA ARG A 634 -27.45 -3.64 9.68
C ARG A 634 -26.51 -2.87 8.74
N MET A 635 -25.81 -1.85 9.26
CA MET A 635 -24.83 -1.08 8.47
C MET A 635 -23.60 -1.93 8.11
N GLU A 636 -23.08 -2.70 9.07
CA GLU A 636 -21.97 -3.63 8.84
C GLU A 636 -22.34 -4.68 7.78
N MET A 637 -23.52 -5.29 7.90
CA MET A 637 -24.01 -6.27 6.93
C MET A 637 -24.19 -5.68 5.53
N TYR A 638 -24.74 -4.45 5.43
CA TYR A 638 -24.86 -3.78 4.13
C TYR A 638 -23.50 -3.49 3.49
N SER A 639 -22.50 -3.10 4.29
CA SER A 639 -21.13 -2.89 3.79
C SER A 639 -20.53 -4.18 3.23
N LEU A 640 -20.70 -5.31 3.94
CA LEU A 640 -20.26 -6.62 3.46
C LEU A 640 -21.02 -7.03 2.18
N TRP A 641 -22.33 -6.76 2.14
CA TRP A 641 -23.16 -7.04 0.98
C TRP A 641 -22.71 -6.28 -0.27
N CYS A 642 -22.38 -4.99 -0.16
CA CYS A 642 -21.84 -4.21 -1.28
C CYS A 642 -20.46 -4.72 -1.74
N ASP A 643 -19.57 -5.10 -0.82
CA ASP A 643 -18.27 -5.71 -1.16
C ASP A 643 -18.47 -7.00 -1.97
N CYS A 644 -19.35 -7.88 -1.49
CA CYS A 644 -19.70 -9.12 -2.19
C CYS A 644 -20.34 -8.85 -3.56
N LEU A 645 -21.23 -7.85 -3.66
CA LEU A 645 -21.84 -7.45 -4.93
C LEU A 645 -20.78 -7.09 -5.99
N TYR A 646 -19.80 -6.26 -5.63
CA TYR A 646 -18.75 -5.85 -6.59
C TYR A 646 -17.89 -7.04 -6.99
N LYS A 647 -17.46 -7.84 -6.00
CA LYS A 647 -16.64 -9.03 -6.20
C LYS A 647 -17.31 -10.00 -7.17
N LEU A 648 -18.58 -10.35 -6.94
CA LEU A 648 -19.33 -11.28 -7.79
C LEU A 648 -19.65 -10.67 -9.17
N SER A 649 -19.92 -9.37 -9.24
CA SER A 649 -20.16 -8.71 -10.54
C SER A 649 -18.91 -8.66 -11.41
N ILE A 650 -17.75 -8.37 -10.81
CA ILE A 650 -16.46 -8.42 -11.50
C ILE A 650 -16.14 -9.87 -11.90
N ALA A 651 -16.31 -10.84 -10.99
CA ALA A 651 -16.09 -12.25 -11.33
C ALA A 651 -16.99 -12.69 -12.49
N ASN A 652 -18.27 -12.29 -12.50
CA ASN A 652 -19.18 -12.60 -13.59
C ASN A 652 -18.77 -11.95 -14.93
N HIS A 653 -18.25 -10.72 -14.89
CA HIS A 653 -17.75 -10.02 -16.08
C HIS A 653 -16.51 -10.70 -16.71
N PHE A 654 -15.67 -11.32 -15.88
CA PHE A 654 -14.48 -12.07 -16.31
C PHE A 654 -14.72 -13.58 -16.46
N ARG A 655 -15.97 -14.06 -16.35
CA ARG A 655 -16.33 -15.50 -16.30
C ARG A 655 -15.69 -16.35 -17.40
N HIS A 656 -15.64 -15.84 -18.62
CA HIS A 656 -15.12 -16.56 -19.80
C HIS A 656 -13.79 -15.97 -20.32
N LYS A 657 -13.06 -15.26 -19.47
CA LYS A 657 -11.84 -14.55 -19.86
C LYS A 657 -10.67 -14.99 -19.00
N VAL A 658 -9.48 -15.01 -19.61
CA VAL A 658 -8.22 -15.09 -18.89
C VAL A 658 -7.82 -13.68 -18.47
N PHE A 659 -7.34 -13.53 -17.24
CA PHE A 659 -6.91 -12.24 -16.71
C PHE A 659 -5.71 -12.38 -15.76
N TRP A 660 -5.08 -11.25 -15.46
CA TRP A 660 -3.90 -11.16 -14.61
C TRP A 660 -4.08 -10.11 -13.51
N PHE A 661 -3.43 -10.35 -12.38
CA PHE A 661 -3.38 -9.40 -11.27
C PHE A 661 -2.02 -8.71 -11.24
N PRO A 662 -1.91 -7.44 -11.68
CA PRO A 662 -0.69 -6.68 -11.41
C PRO A 662 -0.46 -6.58 -9.89
N GLN A 663 0.79 -6.79 -9.46
CA GLN A 663 1.17 -6.76 -8.04
C GLN A 663 2.01 -5.53 -7.72
N ASN A 664 1.94 -5.05 -6.48
CA ASN A 664 2.81 -4.01 -5.92
C ASN A 664 3.15 -4.30 -4.45
N LEU A 665 3.97 -3.45 -3.84
CA LEU A 665 4.51 -3.65 -2.48
C LEU A 665 3.89 -2.71 -1.45
N ASP A 666 3.79 -3.11 -0.19
CA ASP A 666 3.72 -2.14 0.91
C ASP A 666 5.13 -1.58 1.24
N PHE A 667 5.20 -0.61 2.16
CA PHE A 667 6.48 0.01 2.53
C PHE A 667 7.51 -0.95 3.16
N ARG A 668 7.10 -2.18 3.52
CA ARG A 668 7.95 -3.21 4.14
C ARG A 668 8.33 -4.30 3.16
N GLY A 669 7.82 -4.22 1.93
CA GLY A 669 8.07 -5.17 0.85
C GLY A 669 6.97 -6.19 0.65
N ARG A 670 5.92 -6.27 1.50
CA ARG A 670 4.87 -7.29 1.32
C ARG A 670 4.11 -7.06 0.02
N VAL A 671 3.89 -8.14 -0.72
CA VAL A 671 3.25 -8.10 -2.04
C VAL A 671 1.72 -8.14 -1.92
N TYR A 672 1.05 -7.36 -2.78
CA TYR A 672 -0.41 -7.29 -2.86
C TYR A 672 -0.88 -7.07 -4.30
N ALA A 673 -2.02 -7.66 -4.65
CA ALA A 673 -2.69 -7.43 -5.93
C ALA A 673 -3.25 -6.00 -5.99
N VAL A 674 -2.95 -5.24 -7.05
CA VAL A 674 -3.40 -3.85 -7.22
C VAL A 674 -4.93 -3.76 -7.29
N PRO A 675 -5.67 -4.61 -8.05
CA PRO A 675 -7.13 -4.62 -8.02
C PRO A 675 -7.67 -4.96 -6.62
N PRO A 676 -8.44 -4.08 -5.97
CA PRO A 676 -8.83 -4.27 -4.57
C PRO A 676 -10.04 -5.17 -4.37
N HIS A 677 -10.94 -5.28 -5.36
CA HIS A 677 -12.26 -5.90 -5.20
C HIS A 677 -12.27 -7.42 -5.40
N LEU A 678 -11.60 -7.90 -6.46
CA LEU A 678 -11.45 -9.32 -6.77
C LEU A 678 -9.96 -9.61 -6.91
N ASN A 679 -9.43 -10.48 -6.06
CA ASN A 679 -8.06 -10.98 -6.09
C ASN A 679 -7.93 -12.21 -5.19
N HIS A 680 -6.83 -12.95 -5.34
CA HIS A 680 -6.56 -14.19 -4.59
C HIS A 680 -6.19 -13.96 -3.11
N LEU A 681 -5.88 -12.72 -2.69
CA LEU A 681 -5.68 -12.37 -1.28
C LEU A 681 -7.00 -12.19 -0.50
N GLY A 682 -8.14 -12.19 -1.19
CA GLY A 682 -9.46 -12.00 -0.62
C GLY A 682 -9.94 -13.13 0.30
N SER A 683 -11.22 -13.07 0.67
CA SER A 683 -11.89 -14.07 1.50
C SER A 683 -12.01 -15.44 0.80
N ASP A 684 -12.43 -16.46 1.54
CA ASP A 684 -12.71 -17.82 1.03
C ASP A 684 -13.52 -17.81 -0.27
N VAL A 685 -14.58 -16.99 -0.34
CA VAL A 685 -15.38 -16.74 -1.56
C VAL A 685 -14.51 -16.35 -2.76
N SER A 686 -13.55 -15.45 -2.55
CA SER A 686 -12.66 -14.96 -3.62
C SER A 686 -11.71 -16.06 -4.09
N ARG A 687 -11.22 -16.89 -3.15
CA ARG A 687 -10.27 -17.97 -3.44
C ARG A 687 -10.96 -19.16 -4.11
N GLY A 688 -12.16 -19.52 -3.66
CA GLY A 688 -12.95 -20.63 -4.21
C GLY A 688 -13.39 -20.41 -5.67
N ILE A 689 -13.51 -19.16 -6.11
CA ILE A 689 -13.87 -18.83 -7.51
C ILE A 689 -12.68 -18.61 -8.44
N LEU A 690 -11.44 -18.67 -7.95
CA LEU A 690 -10.25 -18.39 -8.75
C LEU A 690 -9.48 -19.68 -9.06
N LEU A 691 -9.20 -19.91 -10.35
CA LEU A 691 -8.39 -21.02 -10.84
C LEU A 691 -7.20 -20.47 -11.63
N PHE A 692 -6.13 -21.26 -11.75
CA PHE A 692 -5.11 -20.97 -12.74
C PHE A 692 -5.71 -21.09 -14.15
N ALA A 693 -5.32 -20.20 -15.06
CA ALA A 693 -5.77 -20.27 -16.44
C ALA A 693 -5.03 -21.35 -17.23
N LYS A 694 -3.75 -21.55 -16.93
CA LYS A 694 -2.95 -22.66 -17.45
C LYS A 694 -3.23 -23.89 -16.59
N GLY A 695 -3.63 -25.00 -17.20
CA GLY A 695 -3.82 -26.27 -16.53
C GLY A 695 -2.60 -27.19 -16.70
N LYS A 696 -2.40 -28.10 -15.77
CA LYS A 696 -1.37 -29.14 -15.85
C LYS A 696 -1.96 -30.53 -15.56
N PRO A 697 -1.45 -31.61 -16.18
CA PRO A 697 -1.82 -32.96 -15.79
C PRO A 697 -1.46 -33.18 -14.32
N LEU A 698 -2.31 -33.90 -13.58
CA LEU A 698 -2.10 -34.18 -12.17
C LEU A 698 -0.81 -34.98 -11.92
N GLY A 699 -0.46 -35.88 -12.83
CA GLY A 699 0.62 -36.84 -12.62
C GLY A 699 0.34 -37.80 -11.45
N PRO A 700 1.34 -38.60 -11.05
CA PRO A 700 1.14 -39.74 -10.16
C PRO A 700 0.68 -39.36 -8.75
N LYS A 701 1.05 -38.17 -8.26
CA LYS A 701 0.70 -37.69 -6.91
C LYS A 701 -0.32 -36.56 -6.88
N GLY A 702 -0.75 -36.06 -8.04
CA GLY A 702 -1.59 -34.86 -8.08
C GLY A 702 -2.95 -35.08 -7.41
N LEU A 703 -3.57 -36.24 -7.61
CA LEU A 703 -4.85 -36.57 -6.97
C LEU A 703 -4.70 -36.70 -5.45
N ASP A 704 -3.60 -37.29 -4.97
CA ASP A 704 -3.32 -37.40 -3.54
C ASP A 704 -3.12 -36.01 -2.90
N TRP A 705 -2.42 -35.12 -3.60
CA TRP A 705 -2.29 -33.73 -3.16
C TRP A 705 -3.62 -32.99 -3.10
N LEU A 706 -4.54 -33.20 -4.06
CA LEU A 706 -5.89 -32.66 -3.98
C LEU A 706 -6.67 -33.20 -2.77
N LYS A 707 -6.56 -34.50 -2.49
CA LYS A 707 -7.18 -35.16 -1.34
C LYS A 707 -6.63 -34.64 0.00
N ILE A 708 -5.32 -34.51 0.12
CA ILE A 708 -4.70 -33.89 1.31
C ILE A 708 -5.17 -32.45 1.44
N HIS A 709 -5.21 -31.72 0.33
CA HIS A 709 -5.62 -30.31 0.32
C HIS A 709 -7.06 -30.10 0.77
N VAL A 710 -8.03 -30.93 0.32
CA VAL A 710 -9.42 -30.82 0.81
C VAL A 710 -9.52 -31.06 2.31
N ILE A 711 -8.72 -31.96 2.89
CA ILE A 711 -8.66 -32.17 4.34
C ILE A 711 -7.99 -31.00 5.06
N ASN A 712 -6.98 -30.37 4.46
CA ASN A 712 -6.39 -29.17 5.03
C ASN A 712 -7.42 -28.03 5.13
N LEU A 713 -8.25 -27.86 4.10
CA LEU A 713 -9.29 -26.83 4.03
C LEU A 713 -10.43 -27.04 5.05
N THR A 714 -10.79 -28.29 5.36
CA THR A 714 -11.81 -28.59 6.39
C THR A 714 -11.36 -28.17 7.78
N GLY A 715 -10.06 -28.08 7.99
CA GLY A 715 -9.44 -27.84 9.28
C GLY A 715 -9.50 -29.03 10.24
N THR A 716 -9.90 -30.21 9.77
CA THR A 716 -9.80 -31.46 10.53
C THR A 716 -8.40 -32.06 10.36
N LYS A 717 -8.02 -33.00 11.24
CA LYS A 717 -6.74 -33.75 11.13
C LYS A 717 -5.46 -32.88 11.08
N LYS A 718 -5.51 -31.63 11.59
CA LYS A 718 -4.35 -30.70 11.61
C LYS A 718 -3.09 -31.23 12.31
N ARG A 719 -3.26 -32.16 13.25
CA ARG A 719 -2.16 -32.77 14.03
C ARG A 719 -1.66 -34.09 13.45
N GLU A 720 -2.34 -34.57 12.42
CA GLU A 720 -2.01 -35.84 11.78
C GLU A 720 -1.04 -35.63 10.62
N SER A 721 -0.34 -36.70 10.30
CA SER A 721 0.58 -36.79 9.19
C SER A 721 -0.12 -36.65 7.83
N LEU A 722 0.64 -36.38 6.77
CA LEU A 722 0.10 -36.29 5.41
C LEU A 722 -0.56 -37.62 4.97
N GLU A 723 0.01 -38.75 5.39
CA GLU A 723 -0.53 -40.08 5.10
C GLU A 723 -1.87 -40.32 5.80
N GLU A 724 -1.98 -39.98 7.09
CA GLU A 724 -3.24 -40.07 7.83
C GLU A 724 -4.32 -39.14 7.25
N ARG A 725 -3.96 -37.96 6.75
CA ARG A 725 -4.89 -37.05 6.05
C ARG A 725 -5.37 -37.67 4.74
N LEU A 726 -4.47 -38.26 3.96
CA LEU A 726 -4.82 -38.94 2.70
C LEU A 726 -5.73 -40.13 2.93
N ASN A 727 -5.43 -40.97 3.93
CA ASN A 727 -6.25 -42.11 4.31
C ASN A 727 -7.67 -41.66 4.72
N TYR A 728 -7.76 -40.62 5.55
CA TYR A 728 -9.04 -40.05 5.93
C TYR A 728 -9.83 -39.49 4.73
N ALA A 729 -9.15 -38.82 3.78
CA ALA A 729 -9.79 -38.35 2.56
C ALA A 729 -10.39 -39.49 1.73
N ASN A 730 -9.68 -40.64 1.64
CA ASN A 730 -10.18 -41.83 0.97
C ASN A 730 -11.39 -42.45 1.69
N GLU A 731 -11.41 -42.46 3.03
CA GLU A 731 -12.55 -42.93 3.83
C GLU A 731 -13.81 -42.10 3.58
N ILE A 732 -13.68 -40.77 3.50
CA ILE A 732 -14.81 -39.85 3.32
C ILE A 732 -15.11 -39.49 1.85
N MET A 733 -14.50 -40.19 0.90
CA MET A 733 -14.68 -39.96 -0.53
C MET A 733 -16.17 -39.87 -0.96
N PRO A 734 -17.11 -40.67 -0.41
CA PRO A 734 -18.53 -40.51 -0.72
C PRO A 734 -19.12 -39.14 -0.34
N LEU A 735 -18.65 -38.51 0.76
CA LEU A 735 -19.09 -37.17 1.16
C LEU A 735 -18.51 -36.08 0.27
N ILE A 736 -17.27 -36.28 -0.21
CA ILE A 736 -16.61 -35.38 -1.15
C ILE A 736 -17.36 -35.39 -2.49
N LEU A 737 -17.69 -36.58 -3.02
CA LEU A 737 -18.45 -36.72 -4.26
C LEU A 737 -19.89 -36.16 -4.14
N ASP A 738 -20.59 -36.45 -3.03
CA ASP A 738 -21.93 -35.90 -2.78
C ASP A 738 -21.91 -34.36 -2.73
N SER A 739 -20.88 -33.77 -2.09
CA SER A 739 -20.71 -32.31 -2.03
C SER A 739 -20.46 -31.70 -3.41
N ALA A 740 -19.77 -32.40 -4.31
CA ALA A 740 -19.55 -31.95 -5.67
C ALA A 740 -20.81 -32.05 -6.55
N ASP A 741 -21.59 -33.13 -6.41
CA ASP A 741 -22.75 -33.40 -7.26
C ASP A 741 -24.00 -32.63 -6.82
N ASN A 742 -24.25 -32.58 -5.51
CA ASN A 742 -25.45 -32.00 -4.92
C ASN A 742 -25.09 -30.98 -3.81
N PRO A 743 -24.40 -29.88 -4.14
CA PRO A 743 -23.81 -28.98 -3.16
C PRO A 743 -24.82 -28.34 -2.21
N LEU A 744 -26.03 -28.03 -2.68
CA LEU A 744 -27.07 -27.37 -1.89
C LEU A 744 -28.16 -28.31 -1.37
N GLU A 745 -28.35 -29.48 -1.99
CA GLU A 745 -29.46 -30.42 -1.70
C GLU A 745 -28.99 -31.75 -1.07
N GLY A 746 -27.71 -32.09 -1.19
CA GLY A 746 -27.13 -33.32 -0.63
C GLY A 746 -26.89 -33.26 0.88
N LYS A 747 -25.84 -33.94 1.34
CA LYS A 747 -25.43 -33.99 2.75
C LYS A 747 -24.76 -32.71 3.24
N LYS A 748 -24.35 -31.83 2.32
CA LYS A 748 -23.80 -30.49 2.61
C LYS A 748 -22.56 -30.50 3.51
N TRP A 749 -21.78 -31.59 3.49
CA TRP A 749 -20.60 -31.77 4.33
C TRP A 749 -19.60 -30.62 4.20
N TRP A 750 -19.40 -30.11 2.99
CA TRP A 750 -18.49 -28.98 2.72
C TRP A 750 -18.86 -27.70 3.48
N MET A 751 -20.14 -27.50 3.87
CA MET A 751 -20.60 -26.28 4.55
C MET A 751 -20.10 -26.17 6.00
N ASP A 752 -19.68 -27.28 6.61
CA ASP A 752 -19.16 -27.32 7.98
C ASP A 752 -17.63 -27.12 8.06
N SER A 753 -16.98 -26.93 6.91
CA SER A 753 -15.54 -26.69 6.77
C SER A 753 -15.11 -25.32 7.33
N GLU A 754 -13.84 -25.17 7.73
CA GLU A 754 -13.24 -23.85 8.03
C GLU A 754 -13.21 -22.94 6.79
N GLU A 755 -12.96 -23.48 5.59
CA GLU A 755 -12.89 -22.77 4.31
C GLU A 755 -13.87 -23.41 3.30
N PRO A 756 -15.19 -23.16 3.44
CA PRO A 756 -16.23 -23.93 2.77
C PRO A 756 -16.19 -23.81 1.24
N TRP A 757 -16.03 -22.62 0.67
CA TRP A 757 -16.05 -22.44 -0.79
C TRP A 757 -14.83 -23.04 -1.47
N GLN A 758 -13.64 -22.92 -0.88
CA GLN A 758 -12.46 -23.63 -1.35
C GLN A 758 -12.63 -25.15 -1.22
N THR A 759 -13.25 -25.63 -0.14
CA THR A 759 -13.54 -27.07 0.06
C THR A 759 -14.46 -27.58 -1.04
N LEU A 760 -15.56 -26.88 -1.32
CA LEU A 760 -16.47 -27.24 -2.41
C LEU A 760 -15.77 -27.25 -3.77
N ALA A 761 -14.97 -26.21 -4.05
CA ALA A 761 -14.22 -26.10 -5.29
C ALA A 761 -13.24 -27.28 -5.46
N CYS A 762 -12.57 -27.69 -4.38
CA CYS A 762 -11.69 -28.85 -4.35
C CYS A 762 -12.46 -30.17 -4.50
N CYS A 763 -13.64 -30.31 -3.86
CA CYS A 763 -14.52 -31.47 -4.04
C CYS A 763 -14.91 -31.65 -5.52
N ILE A 764 -15.29 -30.56 -6.20
CA ILE A 764 -15.62 -30.58 -7.63
C ILE A 764 -14.42 -31.02 -8.46
N GLU A 765 -13.22 -30.50 -8.16
CA GLU A 765 -12.00 -30.89 -8.89
C GLU A 765 -11.64 -32.37 -8.66
N ILE A 766 -11.73 -32.87 -7.42
CA ILE A 766 -11.48 -34.28 -7.10
C ILE A 766 -12.51 -35.18 -7.79
N ALA A 767 -13.79 -34.78 -7.83
CA ALA A 767 -14.84 -35.54 -8.51
C ALA A 767 -14.56 -35.64 -10.02
N LYS A 768 -14.18 -34.54 -10.67
CA LYS A 768 -13.81 -34.53 -12.09
C LYS A 768 -12.57 -35.39 -12.36
N ALA A 769 -11.52 -35.26 -11.54
CA ALA A 769 -10.31 -36.06 -11.67
C ALA A 769 -10.56 -37.56 -11.46
N SER A 770 -11.30 -37.92 -10.41
CA SER A 770 -11.58 -39.32 -10.05
C SER A 770 -12.50 -40.04 -11.06
N ARG A 771 -13.32 -39.28 -11.80
CA ARG A 771 -14.21 -39.79 -12.86
C ARG A 771 -13.56 -39.78 -14.24
N SER A 772 -12.37 -39.20 -14.38
CA SER A 772 -11.64 -39.21 -15.65
C SER A 772 -11.11 -40.63 -15.96
N PRO A 773 -10.92 -41.00 -17.24
CA PRO A 773 -10.41 -42.32 -17.62
C PRO A 773 -9.04 -42.63 -17.01
N ASN A 774 -8.17 -41.63 -16.92
CA ASN A 774 -6.89 -41.69 -16.24
C ASN A 774 -6.70 -40.42 -15.38
N PRO A 775 -6.83 -40.53 -14.03
CA PRO A 775 -6.64 -39.39 -13.14
C PRO A 775 -5.28 -38.71 -13.26
N GLU A 776 -4.21 -39.41 -13.64
CA GLU A 776 -2.88 -38.80 -13.79
C GLU A 776 -2.79 -37.84 -14.99
N GLU A 777 -3.58 -38.11 -16.04
CA GLU A 777 -3.64 -37.30 -17.26
C GLU A 777 -4.68 -36.18 -17.18
N TYR A 778 -5.53 -36.18 -16.14
CA TYR A 778 -6.52 -35.12 -15.94
C TYR A 778 -5.83 -33.76 -15.81
N ILE A 779 -6.22 -32.82 -16.68
CA ILE A 779 -5.72 -31.45 -16.67
C ILE A 779 -6.42 -30.66 -15.57
N SER A 780 -5.71 -30.48 -14.47
CA SER A 780 -6.16 -29.69 -13.33
C SER A 780 -5.75 -28.23 -13.48
N TYR A 781 -6.68 -27.34 -13.14
CA TYR A 781 -6.47 -25.89 -13.06
C TYR A 781 -6.47 -25.39 -11.61
N PHE A 782 -6.70 -26.29 -10.67
CA PHE A 782 -6.96 -25.98 -9.28
C PHE A 782 -5.65 -25.63 -8.54
N PRO A 783 -5.59 -24.48 -7.85
CA PRO A 783 -4.44 -24.15 -7.01
C PRO A 783 -4.48 -24.97 -5.72
N VAL A 784 -3.37 -25.62 -5.38
CA VAL A 784 -3.13 -26.19 -4.04
C VAL A 784 -2.14 -25.33 -3.29
N HIS A 785 -2.38 -25.11 -2.00
CA HIS A 785 -1.56 -24.23 -1.18
C HIS A 785 -0.86 -24.94 -0.01
N GLN A 786 0.30 -24.41 0.35
CA GLN A 786 1.15 -24.85 1.46
C GLN A 786 1.40 -23.63 2.36
N ASP A 787 1.05 -23.74 3.64
CA ASP A 787 1.08 -22.62 4.57
C ASP A 787 2.23 -22.76 5.57
N GLY A 788 2.91 -21.66 5.87
CA GLY A 788 3.86 -21.60 6.98
C GLY A 788 3.14 -21.80 8.32
N SER A 789 3.53 -22.80 9.12
CA SER A 789 2.81 -23.17 10.35
C SER A 789 2.64 -22.00 11.36
N CYS A 790 3.73 -21.29 11.66
CA CYS A 790 3.69 -19.92 12.22
C CYS A 790 4.87 -19.11 11.69
N ASN A 791 4.73 -18.60 10.47
CA ASN A 791 5.82 -18.01 9.68
C ASN A 791 6.66 -16.96 10.44
N GLY A 792 6.02 -16.03 11.16
CA GLY A 792 6.75 -15.04 11.96
C GLY A 792 7.65 -15.67 13.05
N LEU A 793 7.21 -16.73 13.72
CA LEU A 793 8.04 -17.48 14.68
C LEU A 793 9.09 -18.33 13.97
N GLN A 794 8.81 -18.88 12.78
CA GLN A 794 9.80 -19.58 11.96
C GLN A 794 10.99 -18.65 11.64
N HIS A 795 10.73 -17.41 11.22
CA HIS A 795 11.81 -16.44 10.99
C HIS A 795 12.57 -16.09 12.27
N TYR A 796 11.88 -15.92 13.41
CA TYR A 796 12.58 -15.64 14.67
C TYR A 796 13.44 -16.82 15.14
N ALA A 797 12.93 -18.04 15.07
CA ALA A 797 13.69 -19.24 15.45
C ALA A 797 14.91 -19.42 14.54
N ALA A 798 14.78 -19.14 13.24
CA ALA A 798 15.90 -19.19 12.30
C ALA A 798 16.94 -18.09 12.54
N LEU A 799 16.52 -16.85 12.81
CA LEU A 799 17.42 -15.73 13.17
C LEU A 799 18.17 -15.99 14.47
N GLY A 800 17.46 -16.53 15.47
CA GLY A 800 18.00 -16.79 16.79
C GLY A 800 18.70 -18.13 16.94
N ARG A 801 18.66 -18.99 15.91
CA ARG A 801 19.06 -20.42 15.97
C ARG A 801 18.50 -21.13 17.21
N ASP A 802 17.23 -20.87 17.52
CA ASP A 802 16.53 -21.35 18.71
C ASP A 802 16.01 -22.78 18.48
N GLU A 803 16.57 -23.78 19.16
CA GLU A 803 16.29 -25.20 18.94
C GLU A 803 14.88 -25.60 19.37
N GLU A 804 14.47 -25.28 20.60
CA GLU A 804 13.10 -25.54 21.09
C GLU A 804 12.05 -24.76 20.27
N GLY A 805 12.40 -23.52 19.93
CA GLY A 805 11.58 -22.68 19.07
C GLY A 805 11.41 -23.29 17.67
N ALA A 806 12.50 -23.77 17.07
CA ALA A 806 12.54 -24.40 15.76
C ALA A 806 11.72 -25.69 15.68
N HIS A 807 11.82 -26.55 16.70
CA HIS A 807 10.99 -27.74 16.83
C HIS A 807 9.49 -27.37 16.88
N SER A 808 9.13 -26.41 17.72
CA SER A 808 7.73 -25.98 17.93
C SER A 808 7.03 -25.43 16.68
N VAL A 809 7.80 -24.96 15.69
CA VAL A 809 7.31 -24.34 14.45
C VAL A 809 7.76 -25.08 13.18
N ASN A 810 8.07 -26.37 13.33
CA ASN A 810 8.33 -27.30 12.22
C ASN A 810 9.55 -26.93 11.35
N LEU A 811 10.54 -26.23 11.90
CA LEU A 811 11.83 -26.07 11.22
C LEU A 811 12.67 -27.35 11.31
N GLU A 812 12.52 -28.10 12.39
CA GLU A 812 13.10 -29.43 12.54
C GLU A 812 12.20 -30.51 11.91
N PRO A 813 12.76 -31.51 11.21
CA PRO A 813 11.97 -32.61 10.66
C PRO A 813 11.37 -33.47 11.76
N ASP A 814 10.10 -33.80 11.60
CA ASP A 814 9.33 -34.65 12.51
C ASP A 814 8.33 -35.51 11.71
N LEU A 815 7.83 -36.59 12.30
CA LEU A 815 6.84 -37.50 11.71
C LEU A 815 5.44 -36.89 11.68
N LYS A 816 5.10 -36.07 12.68
CA LYS A 816 3.83 -35.35 12.79
C LYS A 816 4.05 -33.84 12.89
N PRO A 817 3.07 -33.03 12.46
CA PRO A 817 3.18 -31.57 12.57
C PRO A 817 3.12 -31.11 14.03
N ASN A 818 4.09 -30.30 14.43
CA ASN A 818 4.11 -29.59 15.69
C ASN A 818 3.13 -28.40 15.67
N ASP A 819 2.37 -28.23 16.75
CA ASP A 819 1.30 -27.22 16.87
C ASP A 819 1.58 -26.27 18.03
N VAL A 820 2.39 -25.23 17.78
CA VAL A 820 2.76 -24.21 18.78
C VAL A 820 1.56 -23.65 19.55
N TYR A 821 0.40 -23.53 18.89
CA TYR A 821 -0.81 -23.02 19.52
C TYR A 821 -1.38 -23.97 20.57
N ALA A 822 -1.31 -25.28 20.32
CA ALA A 822 -1.70 -26.31 21.28
C ALA A 822 -0.73 -26.36 22.46
N THR A 823 0.56 -26.25 22.19
CA THR A 823 1.60 -26.21 23.24
C THR A 823 1.39 -25.01 24.16
N VAL A 824 1.18 -23.80 23.61
CA VAL A 824 0.87 -22.61 24.42
C VAL A 824 -0.43 -22.80 25.20
N ALA A 825 -1.49 -23.34 24.59
CA ALA A 825 -2.74 -23.60 25.30
C ALA A 825 -2.56 -24.56 26.48
N ALA A 826 -1.74 -25.60 26.32
CA ALA A 826 -1.43 -26.56 27.38
C ALA A 826 -0.65 -25.93 28.54
N ILE A 827 0.35 -25.08 28.24
CA ILE A 827 1.08 -24.33 29.27
C ILE A 827 0.13 -23.41 30.04
N VAL A 828 -0.71 -22.66 29.33
CA VAL A 828 -1.69 -21.73 29.94
C VAL A 828 -2.71 -22.49 30.79
N GLU A 829 -3.17 -23.66 30.35
CA GLU A 829 -4.07 -24.51 31.15
C GLU A 829 -3.38 -25.02 32.43
N LYS A 830 -2.12 -25.43 32.36
CA LYS A 830 -1.33 -25.81 33.54
C LYS A 830 -1.22 -24.65 34.53
N GLU A 831 -0.84 -23.46 34.06
CA GLU A 831 -0.75 -22.27 34.92
C GLU A 831 -2.13 -21.85 35.48
N ARG A 832 -3.22 -22.10 34.74
CA ARG A 832 -4.60 -21.89 35.22
C ARG A 832 -4.97 -22.88 36.32
N GLN A 833 -4.57 -24.14 36.21
CA GLN A 833 -4.81 -25.15 37.24
C GLN A 833 -4.11 -24.79 38.55
N GLU A 834 -2.85 -24.34 38.47
CA GLU A 834 -2.08 -23.86 39.62
C GLU A 834 -2.76 -22.65 40.30
N ASP A 835 -3.18 -21.65 39.52
CA ASP A 835 -3.90 -20.48 40.07
C ASP A 835 -5.29 -20.85 40.63
N SER A 836 -5.97 -21.83 40.01
CA SER A 836 -7.25 -22.35 40.47
C SER A 836 -7.11 -23.07 41.81
N ALA A 837 -6.00 -23.79 42.02
CA ALA A 837 -5.66 -24.41 43.29
C ALA A 837 -5.30 -23.35 44.36
N ALA A 838 -4.73 -22.22 43.95
CA ALA A 838 -4.50 -21.03 44.78
C ALA A 838 -5.75 -20.15 44.99
N ASP A 839 -6.95 -20.70 44.79
CA ASP A 839 -8.26 -20.06 44.99
C ASP A 839 -8.56 -18.83 44.10
N ASN A 840 -7.94 -18.73 42.93
CA ASN A 840 -8.25 -17.67 41.96
C ASN A 840 -9.62 -17.90 41.29
N GLN A 841 -10.58 -17.00 41.53
CA GLN A 841 -11.94 -17.10 41.00
C GLN A 841 -12.02 -17.06 39.46
N THR A 842 -11.18 -16.24 38.80
CA THR A 842 -11.15 -16.17 37.33
C THR A 842 -10.60 -17.46 36.73
N ALA A 843 -9.57 -18.04 37.35
CA ALA A 843 -8.99 -19.32 36.93
C ALA A 843 -10.00 -20.46 37.05
N LYS A 844 -10.83 -20.47 38.10
CA LYS A 844 -11.93 -21.45 38.27
C LYS A 844 -12.98 -21.35 37.17
N VAL A 845 -13.42 -20.12 36.83
CA VAL A 845 -14.41 -19.88 35.75
C VAL A 845 -13.89 -20.33 34.38
N LEU A 846 -12.58 -20.22 34.15
CA LEU A 846 -11.95 -20.59 32.88
C LEU A 846 -11.72 -22.10 32.68
N ASN A 847 -12.07 -22.93 33.67
CA ASN A 847 -11.90 -24.38 33.58
C ASN A 847 -12.66 -24.96 32.36
N GLY A 848 -11.95 -25.68 31.49
CA GLY A 848 -12.52 -26.27 30.28
C GLY A 848 -12.68 -25.32 29.08
N PHE A 849 -12.40 -24.01 29.23
CA PHE A 849 -12.58 -23.02 28.16
C PHE A 849 -11.27 -22.61 27.46
N ILE A 850 -10.11 -23.10 27.94
CA ILE A 850 -8.81 -22.81 27.32
C ILE A 850 -8.59 -23.77 26.16
N SER A 851 -8.73 -23.26 24.93
CA SER A 851 -8.57 -24.03 23.71
C SER A 851 -7.58 -23.40 22.73
N ARG A 852 -7.10 -24.21 21.78
CA ARG A 852 -6.28 -23.75 20.65
C ARG A 852 -6.92 -22.54 19.95
N LYS A 853 -8.23 -22.57 19.71
CA LYS A 853 -8.98 -21.50 19.01
C LYS A 853 -8.95 -20.17 19.77
N VAL A 854 -8.98 -20.21 21.11
CA VAL A 854 -8.94 -19.01 21.97
C VAL A 854 -7.56 -18.33 21.93
N VAL A 855 -6.47 -19.10 21.95
CA VAL A 855 -5.11 -18.54 22.01
C VAL A 855 -4.47 -18.28 20.64
N LYS A 856 -4.90 -18.99 19.57
CA LYS A 856 -4.28 -18.98 18.24
C LYS A 856 -4.02 -17.57 17.71
N GLN A 857 -5.03 -16.70 17.72
CA GLN A 857 -4.91 -15.35 17.16
C GLN A 857 -3.90 -14.49 17.93
N THR A 858 -3.86 -14.62 19.26
CA THR A 858 -2.92 -13.89 20.11
C THR A 858 -1.49 -14.36 19.90
N VAL A 859 -1.26 -15.68 19.85
CA VAL A 859 0.07 -16.26 19.58
C VAL A 859 0.56 -15.84 18.20
N MET A 860 -0.30 -15.95 17.17
CA MET A 860 0.02 -15.54 15.80
C MET A 860 0.36 -14.05 15.70
N THR A 861 -0.37 -13.19 16.42
CA THR A 861 -0.15 -11.73 16.35
C THR A 861 0.90 -11.20 17.34
N TYR A 862 1.35 -12.01 18.29
CA TYR A 862 2.43 -11.67 19.22
C TYR A 862 3.72 -11.29 18.51
N VAL A 863 4.17 -12.16 17.59
CA VAL A 863 5.37 -11.88 16.76
C VAL A 863 5.19 -10.67 15.85
N TYR A 864 3.94 -10.31 15.56
CA TYR A 864 3.58 -9.12 14.80
C TYR A 864 3.31 -7.88 15.67
N GLY A 865 3.75 -7.89 16.94
CA GLY A 865 3.78 -6.72 17.81
C GLY A 865 2.44 -6.35 18.43
N VAL A 866 1.51 -7.31 18.56
CA VAL A 866 0.23 -7.05 19.25
C VAL A 866 0.48 -6.58 20.69
N THR A 867 -0.19 -5.50 21.09
CA THR A 867 -0.13 -5.03 22.48
C THR A 867 -1.01 -5.90 23.37
N ARG A 868 -0.77 -5.91 24.68
CA ARG A 868 -1.66 -6.58 25.66
C ARG A 868 -3.13 -6.15 25.50
N TYR A 869 -3.38 -4.88 25.19
CA TYR A 869 -4.75 -4.41 24.93
C TYR A 869 -5.37 -5.06 23.68
N GLY A 870 -4.61 -5.11 22.57
CA GLY A 870 -5.05 -5.76 21.33
C GLY A 870 -5.28 -7.27 21.50
N ALA A 871 -4.34 -7.96 22.14
CA ALA A 871 -4.44 -9.39 22.47
C ALA A 871 -5.67 -9.69 23.31
N ARG A 872 -5.94 -8.86 24.31
CA ARG A 872 -7.14 -8.99 25.15
C ARG A 872 -8.42 -8.86 24.34
N LEU A 873 -8.50 -7.93 23.40
CA LEU A 873 -9.68 -7.81 22.51
C LEU A 873 -9.86 -9.03 21.61
N GLN A 874 -8.75 -9.63 21.14
CA GLN A 874 -8.81 -10.86 20.35
C GLN A 874 -9.34 -12.04 21.19
N ILE A 875 -8.80 -12.24 22.40
CA ILE A 875 -9.26 -13.29 23.32
C ILE A 875 -10.71 -13.04 23.73
N LEU A 876 -11.07 -11.79 24.06
CA LEU A 876 -12.43 -11.40 24.42
C LEU A 876 -13.42 -11.75 23.31
N LYS A 877 -13.07 -11.48 22.04
CA LYS A 877 -13.90 -11.85 20.90
C LYS A 877 -14.12 -13.37 20.87
N ARG A 878 -13.07 -14.17 21.06
CA ARG A 878 -13.17 -15.64 21.05
C ARG A 878 -13.96 -16.20 22.23
N LEU A 879 -13.83 -15.63 23.42
CA LEU A 879 -14.64 -16.02 24.57
C LEU A 879 -16.13 -15.70 24.36
N LYS A 880 -16.45 -14.60 23.68
CA LYS A 880 -17.84 -14.23 23.34
C LYS A 880 -18.46 -15.10 22.25
N ASP A 881 -17.64 -15.81 21.47
CA ASP A 881 -18.10 -16.77 20.46
C ASP A 881 -18.46 -18.15 21.09
N ILE A 882 -18.27 -18.33 22.41
CA ILE A 882 -18.59 -19.56 23.14
C ILE A 882 -19.90 -19.36 23.89
N ASP A 883 -20.97 -20.05 23.48
CA ASP A 883 -22.31 -19.87 24.02
C ASP A 883 -22.41 -20.28 25.50
N GLU A 884 -21.63 -21.26 25.94
CA GLU A 884 -21.61 -21.74 27.32
C GLU A 884 -20.81 -20.83 28.28
N PHE A 885 -20.03 -19.87 27.75
CA PHE A 885 -19.15 -19.04 28.57
C PHE A 885 -19.89 -17.82 29.17
N PRO A 886 -19.76 -17.52 30.48
CA PRO A 886 -20.47 -16.39 31.09
C PRO A 886 -20.05 -15.03 30.52
N GLU A 887 -20.95 -14.31 29.85
CA GLU A 887 -20.62 -13.02 29.23
C GLU A 887 -20.13 -11.99 30.26
N SER A 888 -20.69 -11.99 31.47
CA SER A 888 -20.30 -11.10 32.57
C SER A 888 -18.83 -11.26 32.98
N GLN A 889 -18.26 -12.45 32.83
CA GLN A 889 -16.87 -12.79 33.19
C GLN A 889 -15.88 -12.64 32.03
N SER A 890 -16.37 -12.43 30.81
CA SER A 890 -15.55 -12.40 29.58
C SER A 890 -14.46 -11.33 29.62
N TRP A 891 -14.75 -10.16 30.18
CA TRP A 891 -13.77 -9.07 30.25
C TRP A 891 -12.60 -9.39 31.18
N ILE A 892 -12.89 -9.86 32.40
CA ILE A 892 -11.88 -10.18 33.41
C ILE A 892 -11.06 -11.40 32.97
N SER A 893 -11.75 -12.43 32.47
CA SER A 893 -11.12 -13.66 31.96
C SER A 893 -10.20 -13.40 30.76
N SER A 894 -10.60 -12.51 29.85
CA SER A 894 -9.74 -12.10 28.73
C SER A 894 -8.45 -11.42 29.19
N HIS A 895 -8.49 -10.65 30.27
CA HIS A 895 -7.31 -9.98 30.82
C HIS A 895 -6.34 -10.99 31.43
N TYR A 896 -6.87 -11.90 32.25
CA TYR A 896 -6.11 -13.00 32.85
C TYR A 896 -5.41 -13.86 31.79
N LEU A 897 -6.16 -14.35 30.80
CA LEU A 897 -5.62 -15.18 29.72
C LEU A 897 -4.56 -14.44 28.90
N THR A 898 -4.73 -13.14 28.67
CA THR A 898 -3.72 -12.34 27.95
C THR A 898 -2.37 -12.38 28.67
N GLN A 899 -2.38 -12.25 30.00
CA GLN A 899 -1.15 -12.28 30.79
C GLN A 899 -0.49 -13.66 30.72
N LYS A 900 -1.26 -14.73 30.92
CA LYS A 900 -0.76 -16.11 30.89
C LYS A 900 -0.22 -16.51 29.52
N VAL A 901 -0.93 -16.17 28.43
CA VAL A 901 -0.47 -16.42 27.06
C VAL A 901 0.85 -15.69 26.78
N PHE A 902 1.00 -14.43 27.20
CA PHE A 902 2.25 -13.69 27.00
C PHE A 902 3.42 -14.32 27.77
N ASN A 903 3.18 -14.76 29.00
CA ASN A 903 4.19 -15.45 29.81
C ASN A 903 4.62 -16.77 29.18
N ALA A 904 3.66 -17.59 28.73
CA ALA A 904 3.93 -18.87 28.06
C ALA A 904 4.79 -18.68 26.81
N ILE A 905 4.46 -17.72 25.94
CA ILE A 905 5.26 -17.42 24.75
C ILE A 905 6.68 -16.96 25.12
N GLN A 906 6.82 -16.12 26.15
CA GLN A 906 8.13 -15.64 26.60
C GLN A 906 9.01 -16.72 27.23
N GLN A 907 8.40 -17.74 27.86
CA GLN A 907 9.10 -18.92 28.37
C GLN A 907 9.60 -19.79 27.20
N MET A 908 8.75 -20.03 26.20
CA MET A 908 9.08 -20.90 25.05
C MET A 908 10.10 -20.31 24.07
N PHE A 909 10.13 -18.99 23.89
CA PHE A 909 10.89 -18.34 22.82
C PHE A 909 11.88 -17.31 23.35
N THR A 910 12.89 -17.78 24.09
CA THR A 910 13.84 -16.90 24.78
C THR A 910 14.72 -16.10 23.81
N SER A 911 15.15 -16.70 22.70
CA SER A 911 15.97 -16.03 21.69
C SER A 911 15.16 -14.96 20.94
N THR A 912 13.92 -15.30 20.56
CA THR A 912 12.95 -14.36 19.99
C THR A 912 12.75 -13.14 20.86
N ARG A 913 12.57 -13.33 22.18
CA ARG A 913 12.42 -12.22 23.14
C ARG A 913 13.64 -11.30 23.13
N LYS A 914 14.85 -11.85 23.19
CA LYS A 914 16.10 -11.06 23.16
C LYS A 914 16.23 -10.23 21.87
N ILE A 915 15.89 -10.81 20.72
CA ILE A 915 15.89 -10.12 19.42
C ILE A 915 14.85 -8.99 19.40
N GLN A 916 13.63 -9.26 19.87
CA GLN A 916 12.58 -8.24 19.96
C GLN A 916 12.96 -7.09 20.89
N GLU A 917 13.57 -7.38 22.04
CA GLU A 917 14.06 -6.38 22.99
C GLU A 917 15.17 -5.52 22.39
N TRP A 918 16.11 -6.14 21.66
CA TRP A 918 17.17 -5.43 20.93
C TRP A 918 16.59 -4.49 19.88
N PHE A 919 15.72 -4.99 19.00
CA PHE A 919 15.01 -4.16 18.01
C PHE A 919 14.28 -2.97 18.66
N THR A 920 13.47 -3.29 19.68
CA THR A 920 12.64 -2.32 20.41
C THR A 920 13.48 -1.24 21.10
N SER A 921 14.64 -1.60 21.64
CA SER A 921 15.56 -0.67 22.28
C SER A 921 16.28 0.20 21.25
N SER A 922 16.78 -0.40 20.17
CA SER A 922 17.45 0.31 19.08
C SER A 922 16.52 1.31 18.39
N ALA A 923 15.30 0.91 18.06
CA ALA A 923 14.26 1.80 17.52
C ALA A 923 13.91 2.94 18.50
N GLY A 924 13.91 2.66 19.81
CA GLY A 924 13.73 3.65 20.85
C GLY A 924 14.81 4.73 20.82
N VAL A 925 16.09 4.35 20.67
CA VAL A 925 17.21 5.29 20.53
C VAL A 925 17.07 6.11 19.25
N ILE A 926 16.85 5.45 18.10
CA ILE A 926 16.73 6.12 16.80
C ILE A 926 15.60 7.16 16.80
N ALA A 927 14.40 6.79 17.25
CA ALA A 927 13.25 7.68 17.20
C ALA A 927 13.23 8.74 18.31
N LYS A 928 13.61 8.37 19.55
CA LYS A 928 13.52 9.27 20.71
C LYS A 928 14.74 10.17 20.85
N VAL A 929 15.94 9.61 20.66
CA VAL A 929 17.21 10.31 20.89
C VAL A 929 17.64 11.05 19.63
N LEU A 930 17.70 10.35 18.49
CA LEU A 930 18.14 10.95 17.22
C LEU A 930 17.03 11.73 16.51
N GLY A 931 15.77 11.47 16.84
CA GLY A 931 14.62 12.10 16.16
C GLY A 931 14.48 11.65 14.71
N LEU A 932 15.01 10.47 14.36
CA LEU A 932 14.99 9.89 13.02
C LEU A 932 13.97 8.74 12.91
N PRO A 933 13.40 8.47 11.73
CA PRO A 933 12.64 7.25 11.51
C PRO A 933 13.58 6.03 11.49
N VAL A 934 13.04 4.87 11.88
CA VAL A 934 13.74 3.59 11.73
C VAL A 934 13.74 3.18 10.27
N GLN A 935 14.89 2.73 9.79
CA GLN A 935 15.09 2.27 8.41
C GLN A 935 16.10 1.12 8.35
N TRP A 936 15.96 0.26 7.34
CA TRP A 936 16.86 -0.85 7.06
C TRP A 936 16.81 -1.20 5.57
N VAL A 937 17.62 -2.16 5.15
CA VAL A 937 17.58 -2.74 3.80
C VAL A 937 17.35 -4.24 3.94
N THR A 938 16.44 -4.81 3.16
CA THR A 938 16.19 -6.26 3.17
C THR A 938 17.37 -7.02 2.53
N PRO A 939 17.53 -8.33 2.77
CA PRO A 939 18.57 -9.12 2.11
C PRO A 939 18.50 -9.14 0.56
N LEU A 940 17.34 -8.82 -0.03
CA LEU A 940 17.16 -8.61 -1.47
C LEU A 940 17.51 -7.21 -1.97
N GLY A 941 17.93 -6.30 -1.08
CA GLY A 941 18.27 -4.92 -1.42
C GLY A 941 17.10 -3.93 -1.36
N PHE A 942 15.91 -4.32 -0.88
CA PHE A 942 14.78 -3.41 -0.77
C PHE A 942 14.94 -2.46 0.45
N PRO A 943 15.05 -1.14 0.26
CA PRO A 943 15.13 -0.19 1.36
C PRO A 943 13.75 0.02 2.01
N VAL A 944 13.71 -0.04 3.34
CA VAL A 944 12.49 0.13 4.13
C VAL A 944 12.64 1.31 5.08
N VAL A 945 11.64 2.20 5.11
CA VAL A 945 11.54 3.32 6.05
C VAL A 945 10.17 3.29 6.73
N GLN A 946 10.13 3.38 8.06
CA GLN A 946 8.87 3.42 8.78
C GLN A 946 8.16 4.78 8.66
N PRO A 947 6.90 4.81 8.17
CA PRO A 947 6.18 6.05 7.87
C PRO A 947 5.51 6.70 9.09
N TYR A 948 5.88 6.32 10.31
CA TYR A 948 5.14 6.75 11.51
C TYR A 948 5.64 8.10 12.03
N PHE A 949 4.90 9.16 11.70
CA PHE A 949 5.14 10.52 12.18
C PHE A 949 3.96 11.00 13.04
N LYS A 950 4.09 12.18 13.65
CA LYS A 950 3.01 12.88 14.36
C LYS A 950 2.62 14.11 13.55
N GLY A 951 1.44 14.12 12.94
CA GLY A 951 0.87 15.30 12.29
C GLY A 951 0.22 16.25 13.30
N LYS A 952 0.43 17.56 13.13
CA LYS A 952 -0.45 18.58 13.72
C LYS A 952 -1.55 18.91 12.72
N SER A 953 -2.79 18.53 13.03
CA SER A 953 -3.96 18.94 12.26
C SER A 953 -4.31 20.40 12.60
N GLN A 954 -3.94 21.37 11.75
CA GLN A 954 -4.62 22.67 11.71
C GLN A 954 -5.73 22.61 10.66
N LYS A 955 -6.95 23.02 11.04
CA LYS A 955 -8.06 23.24 10.09
C LYS A 955 -7.76 24.55 9.37
N LEU A 956 -7.54 24.53 8.05
CA LEU A 956 -7.27 25.71 7.23
C LEU A 956 -8.37 25.92 6.20
N ASN A 957 -8.73 27.17 5.91
CA ASN A 957 -9.76 27.53 4.92
C ASN A 957 -9.21 27.55 3.48
N ASN A 958 -10.08 27.45 2.47
CA ASN A 958 -9.73 27.33 1.04
C ASN A 958 -8.72 28.37 0.49
N SER A 959 -8.69 29.60 1.01
CA SER A 959 -7.73 30.64 0.62
C SER A 959 -6.37 30.48 1.33
N GLU A 960 -6.36 29.90 2.53
CA GLU A 960 -5.19 29.71 3.38
C GLU A 960 -4.41 28.43 3.05
N ILE A 961 -5.07 27.44 2.42
CA ILE A 961 -4.47 26.17 1.96
C ILE A 961 -3.25 26.41 1.05
N PHE A 962 -3.29 27.43 0.21
CA PHE A 962 -2.19 27.77 -0.71
C PHE A 962 -1.32 28.94 -0.21
N GLN A 963 -1.76 29.67 0.82
CA GLN A 963 -1.09 30.87 1.34
C GLN A 963 -0.21 30.58 2.56
N THR A 964 -0.66 29.68 3.44
CA THR A 964 0.15 29.23 4.57
C THR A 964 1.06 28.10 4.11
N GLY A 965 2.37 28.36 4.09
CA GLY A 965 3.36 27.29 4.26
C GLY A 965 3.30 26.85 5.72
N SER A 966 2.15 26.33 6.15
CA SER A 966 1.91 25.97 7.54
C SER A 966 2.91 24.86 7.88
N GLU A 967 3.80 25.18 8.81
CA GLU A 967 4.90 24.33 9.27
C GLU A 967 4.35 23.04 9.88
N ILE A 968 4.09 22.03 9.06
CA ILE A 968 3.81 20.68 9.56
C ILE A 968 5.16 20.10 9.99
N LEU A 969 5.50 20.32 11.26
CA LEU A 969 6.63 19.70 11.93
C LEU A 969 6.39 18.19 12.08
N TRP A 970 6.85 17.41 11.10
CA TRP A 970 6.78 15.95 11.11
C TRP A 970 7.84 15.35 12.04
N LYS A 971 7.44 15.04 13.28
CA LYS A 971 8.30 14.32 14.25
C LYS A 971 7.98 12.82 14.25
N PRO A 972 8.98 11.92 14.26
CA PRO A 972 8.71 10.49 14.38
C PRO A 972 7.84 10.17 15.59
N ASN A 973 6.84 9.33 15.39
CA ASN A 973 6.03 8.81 16.47
C ASN A 973 6.80 7.71 17.20
N VAL A 974 7.56 8.09 18.22
CA VAL A 974 8.44 7.20 19.00
C VAL A 974 7.76 5.88 19.39
N MET A 975 6.52 5.92 19.88
CA MET A 975 5.82 4.72 20.32
C MET A 975 5.49 3.77 19.17
N LYS A 976 5.02 4.33 18.03
CA LYS A 976 4.75 3.52 16.83
C LYS A 976 6.05 2.98 16.22
N GLN A 977 7.08 3.81 16.10
CA GLN A 977 8.41 3.42 15.57
C GLN A 977 9.00 2.24 16.35
N LYS A 978 8.98 2.35 17.68
CA LYS A 978 9.47 1.33 18.61
C LYS A 978 8.69 0.02 18.49
N ASN A 979 7.37 0.08 18.61
CA ASN A 979 6.54 -1.13 18.68
C ASN A 979 6.36 -1.82 17.32
N ALA A 980 6.48 -1.07 16.22
CA ALA A 980 6.31 -1.60 14.88
C ALA A 980 7.62 -2.06 14.23
N PHE A 981 8.79 -1.78 14.81
CA PHE A 981 10.05 -2.25 14.21
C PHE A 981 10.21 -3.77 14.17
N PRO A 982 10.07 -4.51 15.29
CA PRO A 982 10.13 -5.97 15.24
C PRO A 982 9.19 -6.59 14.19
N PRO A 983 7.88 -6.27 14.16
CA PRO A 983 6.98 -6.92 13.21
C PRO A 983 7.24 -6.49 11.76
N ASN A 984 7.59 -5.23 11.52
CA ASN A 984 7.87 -4.77 10.16
C ASN A 984 9.14 -5.40 9.60
N PHE A 985 10.17 -5.61 10.44
CA PHE A 985 11.39 -6.30 10.03
C PHE A 985 11.10 -7.75 9.66
N ILE A 986 10.34 -8.47 10.48
CA ILE A 986 9.98 -9.87 10.19
C ILE A 986 9.11 -9.99 8.94
N HIS A 987 8.13 -9.10 8.73
CA HIS A 987 7.36 -9.05 7.49
C HIS A 987 8.24 -8.82 6.25
N SER A 988 9.32 -8.05 6.38
CA SER A 988 10.24 -7.83 5.27
C SER A 988 11.08 -9.07 4.94
N LEU A 989 11.35 -9.95 5.92
CA LEU A 989 12.01 -11.24 5.71
C LEU A 989 11.07 -12.29 5.13
N ASP A 990 9.84 -12.38 5.62
CA ASP A 990 8.77 -13.21 5.05
C ASP A 990 8.57 -12.88 3.56
N SER A 991 8.44 -11.59 3.25
CA SER A 991 8.32 -11.16 1.87
C SER A 991 9.57 -11.46 1.02
N THR A 992 10.76 -11.39 1.62
CA THR A 992 12.01 -11.74 0.94
C THR A 992 12.05 -13.23 0.60
N HIS A 993 11.65 -14.09 1.55
CA HIS A 993 11.56 -15.54 1.32
C HIS A 993 10.54 -15.90 0.24
N MET A 994 9.38 -15.25 0.25
CA MET A 994 8.36 -15.42 -0.79
C MET A 994 8.87 -14.98 -2.17
N MET A 995 9.53 -13.83 -2.26
CA MET A 995 10.10 -13.31 -3.51
C MET A 995 11.18 -14.25 -4.08
N LEU A 996 12.09 -14.74 -3.24
CA LEU A 996 13.11 -15.72 -3.62
C LEU A 996 12.47 -17.02 -4.10
N THR A 997 11.42 -17.50 -3.42
CA THR A 997 10.71 -18.71 -3.83
C THR A 997 10.02 -18.50 -5.18
N ALA A 998 9.35 -17.36 -5.38
CA ALA A 998 8.64 -17.04 -6.62
C ALA A 998 9.58 -17.01 -7.84
N ILE A 999 10.71 -16.31 -7.76
CA ILE A 999 11.63 -16.18 -8.90
C ILE A 999 12.27 -17.52 -9.28
N HIS A 1000 12.60 -18.37 -8.30
CA HIS A 1000 13.14 -19.71 -8.57
C HIS A 1000 12.09 -20.70 -9.08
N CYS A 1001 10.83 -20.59 -8.63
CA CYS A 1001 9.71 -21.34 -9.20
C CYS A 1001 9.49 -20.97 -10.67
N GLU A 1002 9.52 -19.68 -10.99
CA GLU A 1002 9.37 -19.17 -12.35
C GLU A 1002 10.49 -19.69 -13.27
N GLN A 1003 11.74 -19.67 -12.83
CA GLN A 1003 12.88 -20.26 -13.56
C GLN A 1003 12.69 -21.75 -13.88
N LYS A 1004 11.91 -22.48 -13.07
CA LYS A 1004 11.58 -23.90 -13.25
C LYS A 1004 10.25 -24.15 -13.97
N GLY A 1005 9.57 -23.10 -14.47
CA GLY A 1005 8.27 -23.23 -15.14
C GLY A 1005 7.14 -23.68 -14.19
N ILE A 1006 7.30 -23.41 -12.89
CA ILE A 1006 6.30 -23.66 -11.86
C ILE A 1006 5.46 -22.39 -11.72
N ILE A 1007 4.15 -22.51 -11.95
CA ILE A 1007 3.23 -21.42 -11.65
C ILE A 1007 3.18 -21.25 -10.14
N PHE A 1008 3.44 -20.03 -9.69
CA PHE A 1008 3.50 -19.66 -8.30
C PHE A 1008 2.62 -18.45 -8.04
N ALA A 1009 1.71 -18.58 -7.08
CA ALA A 1009 1.01 -17.46 -6.47
C ALA A 1009 1.23 -17.53 -4.96
N ALA A 1010 1.07 -16.40 -4.27
CA ALA A 1010 1.18 -16.39 -2.83
C ALA A 1010 0.19 -15.43 -2.20
N VAL A 1011 -0.31 -15.82 -1.02
CA VAL A 1011 -0.96 -14.95 -0.06
C VAL A 1011 -0.03 -14.83 1.14
N HIS A 1012 0.99 -13.99 0.97
CA HIS A 1012 2.06 -13.83 1.96
C HIS A 1012 2.75 -15.15 2.28
N ASP A 1013 2.46 -15.77 3.43
CA ASP A 1013 3.04 -17.02 3.92
C ASP A 1013 2.30 -18.30 3.47
N SER A 1014 1.36 -18.17 2.53
CA SER A 1014 0.66 -19.27 1.86
C SER A 1014 1.09 -19.36 0.40
N TYR A 1015 1.76 -20.44 0.00
CA TYR A 1015 2.37 -20.61 -1.33
C TYR A 1015 1.59 -21.59 -2.18
N TRP A 1016 1.20 -21.17 -3.38
CA TRP A 1016 0.21 -21.84 -4.22
C TRP A 1016 0.84 -22.29 -5.53
N THR A 1017 0.55 -23.53 -5.95
CA THR A 1017 0.97 -24.08 -7.24
C THR A 1017 0.02 -25.18 -7.72
N HIS A 1018 0.31 -25.81 -8.85
CA HIS A 1018 -0.44 -26.97 -9.32
C HIS A 1018 -0.12 -28.22 -8.48
N PRO A 1019 -1.06 -29.16 -8.31
CA PRO A 1019 -0.82 -30.39 -7.56
C PRO A 1019 0.43 -31.16 -8.00
N CYS A 1020 0.65 -31.24 -9.32
CA CYS A 1020 1.80 -31.94 -9.90
C CYS A 1020 3.16 -31.29 -9.60
N THR A 1021 3.20 -30.00 -9.24
CA THR A 1021 4.44 -29.25 -8.98
C THR A 1021 4.64 -28.89 -7.50
N LEU A 1022 3.74 -29.33 -6.61
CA LEU A 1022 3.80 -28.99 -5.19
C LEU A 1022 5.08 -29.49 -4.51
N ASP A 1023 5.48 -30.74 -4.75
CA ASP A 1023 6.73 -31.30 -4.21
C ASP A 1023 7.96 -30.44 -4.60
N ALA A 1024 8.02 -30.05 -5.87
CA ALA A 1024 9.11 -29.21 -6.40
C ALA A 1024 9.10 -27.81 -5.78
N MET A 1025 7.92 -27.19 -5.63
CA MET A 1025 7.77 -25.91 -4.94
C MET A 1025 8.24 -26.01 -3.47
N ASN A 1026 7.87 -27.07 -2.75
CA ASN A 1026 8.29 -27.27 -1.35
C ASN A 1026 9.81 -27.43 -1.21
N VAL A 1027 10.47 -28.07 -2.18
CA VAL A 1027 11.94 -28.14 -2.21
C VAL A 1027 12.55 -26.75 -2.41
N ILE A 1028 12.00 -25.95 -3.35
CA ILE A 1028 12.48 -24.58 -3.59
C ILE A 1028 12.25 -23.70 -2.35
N CYS A 1029 11.04 -23.72 -1.77
CA CYS A 1029 10.67 -22.97 -0.58
C CYS A 1029 11.68 -23.20 0.57
N ARG A 1030 11.97 -24.46 0.90
CA ARG A 1030 12.95 -24.81 1.94
C ARG A 1030 14.36 -24.34 1.61
N LYS A 1031 14.82 -24.56 0.37
CA LYS A 1031 16.15 -24.11 -0.08
C LYS A 1031 16.31 -22.60 0.05
N GLN A 1032 15.30 -21.82 -0.35
CA GLN A 1032 15.36 -20.36 -0.28
C GLN A 1032 15.26 -19.84 1.15
N PHE A 1033 14.52 -20.50 2.04
CA PHE A 1033 14.50 -20.15 3.47
C PHE A 1033 15.88 -20.36 4.10
N VAL A 1034 16.51 -21.50 3.82
CA VAL A 1034 17.87 -21.82 4.30
C VAL A 1034 18.88 -20.83 3.73
N ALA A 1035 18.84 -20.55 2.41
CA ALA A 1035 19.74 -19.58 1.79
C ALA A 1035 19.61 -18.19 2.44
N LEU A 1036 18.37 -17.71 2.62
CA LEU A 1036 18.08 -16.42 3.26
C LEU A 1036 18.66 -16.35 4.68
N HIS A 1037 18.37 -17.33 5.53
CA HIS A 1037 18.79 -17.32 6.93
C HIS A 1037 20.21 -17.85 7.15
N SER A 1038 20.93 -18.23 6.09
CA SER A 1038 22.37 -18.48 6.15
C SER A 1038 23.17 -17.18 6.09
N GLU A 1039 22.57 -16.10 5.59
CA GLU A 1039 23.14 -14.76 5.67
C GLU A 1039 23.21 -14.26 7.11
N PRO A 1040 24.24 -13.48 7.49
CA PRO A 1040 24.34 -12.88 8.82
C PRO A 1040 23.42 -11.65 8.94
N ILE A 1041 22.10 -11.88 8.90
CA ILE A 1041 21.07 -10.83 8.79
C ILE A 1041 21.14 -9.82 9.95
N LEU A 1042 21.25 -10.29 11.20
CA LEU A 1042 21.29 -9.41 12.37
C LEU A 1042 22.59 -8.61 12.44
N ASP A 1043 23.71 -9.20 12.04
CA ASP A 1043 25.01 -8.51 12.00
C ASP A 1043 25.03 -7.45 10.90
N LYS A 1044 24.53 -7.76 9.70
CA LYS A 1044 24.38 -6.78 8.60
C LYS A 1044 23.48 -5.61 9.03
N LEU A 1045 22.39 -5.89 9.75
CA LEU A 1045 21.53 -4.85 10.31
C LEU A 1045 22.27 -3.99 11.35
N SER A 1046 23.04 -4.61 12.25
CA SER A 1046 23.86 -3.91 13.24
C SER A 1046 24.90 -3.01 12.58
N GLN A 1047 25.63 -3.50 11.58
CA GLN A 1047 26.60 -2.76 10.79
C GLN A 1047 25.93 -1.53 10.14
N LEU A 1048 24.79 -1.73 9.47
CA LEU A 1048 24.02 -0.63 8.88
C LEU A 1048 23.59 0.41 9.91
N MET A 1049 23.15 -0.01 11.10
CA MET A 1049 22.80 0.92 12.18
C MET A 1049 24.01 1.72 12.65
N VAL A 1050 25.17 1.07 12.83
CA VAL A 1050 26.40 1.73 13.25
C VAL A 1050 26.86 2.74 12.20
N GLU A 1051 27.03 2.32 10.95
CA GLU A 1051 27.45 3.19 9.84
C GLU A 1051 26.55 4.42 9.69
N LYS A 1052 25.24 4.22 9.85
CA LYS A 1052 24.27 5.29 9.65
C LYS A 1052 24.11 6.23 10.83
N TYR A 1053 24.12 5.71 12.05
CA TYR A 1053 23.72 6.47 13.23
C TYR A 1053 24.90 6.87 14.13
N GLU A 1054 26.06 6.23 14.02
CA GLU A 1054 27.25 6.62 14.78
C GLU A 1054 27.71 8.05 14.48
N PRO A 1055 27.81 8.52 13.22
CA PRO A 1055 28.22 9.89 12.94
C PRO A 1055 27.29 10.93 13.58
N VAL A 1056 25.99 10.63 13.63
CA VAL A 1056 24.99 11.46 14.29
C VAL A 1056 25.20 11.45 15.81
N LEU A 1057 25.39 10.28 16.42
CA LEU A 1057 25.66 10.15 17.85
C LEU A 1057 26.94 10.90 18.26
N LYS A 1058 28.02 10.80 17.46
CA LYS A 1058 29.28 11.53 17.67
C LYS A 1058 29.06 13.03 17.67
N THR A 1059 28.26 13.53 16.73
CA THR A 1059 27.93 14.95 16.60
C THR A 1059 27.06 15.43 17.78
N MET A 1060 26.12 14.59 18.24
CA MET A 1060 25.17 14.96 19.29
C MET A 1060 25.74 14.94 20.72
N PHE A 1061 26.66 14.01 21.01
CA PHE A 1061 27.14 13.75 22.38
C PHE A 1061 28.66 13.86 22.54
N GLY A 1062 29.44 13.88 21.45
CA GLY A 1062 30.89 13.75 21.47
C GLY A 1062 31.37 12.32 21.78
N GLU A 1063 32.51 11.93 21.19
CA GLU A 1063 33.06 10.56 21.31
C GLU A 1063 33.39 10.14 22.75
N SER A 1064 33.70 11.11 23.63
CA SER A 1064 34.09 10.86 25.02
C SER A 1064 32.91 10.76 26.00
N SER A 1065 31.68 10.62 25.52
CA SER A 1065 30.47 10.67 26.35
C SER A 1065 29.92 9.28 26.63
N ASP A 1066 29.61 9.00 27.90
CA ASP A 1066 28.98 7.73 28.32
C ASP A 1066 27.67 7.44 27.55
N LYS A 1067 26.95 8.48 27.13
CA LYS A 1067 25.73 8.33 26.32
C LYS A 1067 26.02 7.88 24.89
N TYR A 1068 27.09 8.40 24.28
CA TYR A 1068 27.55 7.96 22.97
C TYR A 1068 27.92 6.47 23.03
N GLU A 1069 28.77 6.09 23.99
CA GLU A 1069 29.23 4.72 24.15
C GLU A 1069 28.06 3.77 24.43
N LYS A 1070 27.16 4.13 25.36
CA LYS A 1070 25.97 3.31 25.66
C LYS A 1070 25.08 3.06 24.45
N HIS A 1071 24.82 4.07 23.63
CA HIS A 1071 23.97 3.93 22.45
C HIS A 1071 24.66 3.15 21.32
N LEU A 1072 25.96 3.38 21.12
CA LEU A 1072 26.75 2.63 20.14
C LEU A 1072 26.86 1.15 20.53
N THR A 1073 27.12 0.86 21.81
CA THR A 1073 27.17 -0.51 22.35
C THR A 1073 25.84 -1.22 22.17
N LEU A 1074 24.70 -0.54 22.34
CA LEU A 1074 23.39 -1.13 22.06
C LEU A 1074 23.24 -1.54 20.59
N PHE A 1075 23.70 -0.72 19.64
CA PHE A 1075 23.64 -1.09 18.23
C PHE A 1075 24.58 -2.28 17.90
N LYS A 1076 25.72 -2.38 18.59
CA LYS A 1076 26.68 -3.49 18.42
C LYS A 1076 26.31 -4.77 19.19
N SER A 1077 25.43 -4.70 20.19
CA SER A 1077 25.06 -5.83 21.03
C SER A 1077 24.05 -6.76 20.35
N VAL A 1078 24.45 -7.38 19.24
CA VAL A 1078 23.64 -8.38 18.52
C VAL A 1078 23.38 -9.58 19.45
N PRO A 1079 22.12 -10.04 19.60
CA PRO A 1079 21.82 -11.23 20.38
C PRO A 1079 22.57 -12.47 19.87
N GLN A 1080 23.15 -13.25 20.79
CA GLN A 1080 23.83 -14.50 20.44
C GLN A 1080 22.86 -15.54 19.87
N THR A 1081 23.32 -16.25 18.85
CA THR A 1081 22.60 -17.37 18.23
C THR A 1081 22.70 -18.63 19.10
N GLY A 1082 21.66 -19.46 19.07
CA GLY A 1082 21.63 -20.80 19.67
C GLY A 1082 22.27 -21.89 18.81
N SER A 1083 21.90 -23.15 19.10
CA SER A 1083 22.48 -24.38 18.55
C SER A 1083 21.76 -24.95 17.33
N PHE A 1084 20.59 -24.42 16.94
CA PHE A 1084 19.79 -25.01 15.86
C PHE A 1084 20.54 -25.02 14.52
N LYS A 1085 20.56 -26.19 13.86
CA LYS A 1085 21.15 -26.37 12.53
C LYS A 1085 20.12 -26.08 11.44
N LEU A 1086 20.36 -25.03 10.67
CA LEU A 1086 19.41 -24.54 9.67
C LEU A 1086 19.16 -25.54 8.53
N GLU A 1087 20.13 -26.41 8.23
CA GLU A 1087 20.05 -27.43 7.19
C GLU A 1087 18.93 -28.45 7.44
N ASN A 1088 18.50 -28.61 8.70
CA ASN A 1088 17.39 -29.48 9.07
C ASN A 1088 16.09 -29.08 8.36
N VAL A 1089 15.90 -27.79 8.07
CA VAL A 1089 14.71 -27.28 7.35
C VAL A 1089 14.56 -27.94 5.98
N LEU A 1090 15.66 -28.31 5.31
CA LEU A 1090 15.61 -28.97 3.99
C LEU A 1090 14.88 -30.31 4.01
N LYS A 1091 14.84 -30.97 5.17
CA LYS A 1091 14.21 -32.28 5.37
C LYS A 1091 12.85 -32.18 6.07
N SER A 1092 12.48 -31.02 6.61
CA SER A 1092 11.21 -30.83 7.30
C SER A 1092 10.04 -30.89 6.31
N VAL A 1093 9.10 -31.80 6.55
CA VAL A 1093 7.88 -31.97 5.74
C VAL A 1093 6.84 -30.91 6.12
N TYR A 1094 6.70 -30.60 7.40
CA TYR A 1094 5.66 -29.71 7.94
C TYR A 1094 6.10 -28.26 8.11
N PHE A 1095 7.28 -27.90 7.58
CA PHE A 1095 7.73 -26.50 7.53
C PHE A 1095 6.70 -25.61 6.83
N PHE A 1096 6.28 -26.04 5.64
CA PHE A 1096 5.15 -25.51 4.87
C PHE A 1096 4.31 -26.72 4.43
N SER A 1097 3.05 -26.84 4.90
CA SER A 1097 2.21 -28.05 4.67
C SER A 1097 0.71 -27.79 4.64
#